data_AF-A0AAW1D5Z2-F1
#
_entry.id   AF-A0AAW1D5Z2-F1
#
_cell.length_a   1.000
_cell.length_b   1.000
_cell.length_c   1.000
_cell.angle_alpha   90.00
_cell.angle_beta   90.00
_cell.angle_gamma   90.00
#
_symmetry.space_group_name_H-M   'P 1'
#
loop_
_entity.id
_entity.type
_entity.pdbx_description
1 polymer ?
#
loop_
_entity_poly.entity_id
_entity_poly.type
_entity_poly.pdbx_seq_one_letter_code
_entity_poly.pdbx_strand_id
1 'polypeptide(L)'
;MENSLKIISSECKELSDSDKQKQLEIYKLKIRSAVGKLNSSTPKEVVKNLHWIKVKVLEKNNDIRLLHECGGFKQLFKALSSPHNEVLNAVLSFLGNFCTKFVVNNEICREITESKVASKLLTILRENNDKNIKIRLCRFVGNLAQSRIVSQDLHRAALPAALILSLENNEDVEVQQMTIRALRWMWESERLHGEMLKLGSVRAVSSFLDTDNEELLKLVLRSLVVFTQPNSQEVAVQICNKKGNGYQMIVSKLGVIPLTSVLVCNLSQCPFARIELSKAGVVSSIVRTLQTNGDNKLDSYLITSLCNMCRESMVRASLRNTENGFKTLLSLLMNPSAKQFYFEILHAITQFNYDEHSLKILVKGGLINVLLTRLREYTEENGTVHAERIAPRERTQGAIPIQPHSPPSHYQFSPPRSISPPGSPPALSDDLETAGLLFSPKYEPSDGEEDSITQTPSSSSSFSKCSSNGNEKLLETGSTRIDSCILETLCQLTYQPQPIRILGSKTTVDTLLEYMVSLPYPQCRQNYVKATKTLSSIVTCKHYFNNLLEEECVLAIDRVLCRPRHNDCWECSRLRDTGRYILQELAGSAQSGLGEGEMTYRLATSSQTPLSITTALSVPHVIRQPNLLNSLLFGHRALHCLLDTLNTRIEEAVPSLHNLFTTLDVKNPQVPEQICASCEVSAVRHESNVTFVTDDGFRVGANKQSLEHACPVFEAMFRGGFMESNLSQVHLSEITADCLQYLIRLTTSGEFCSCLLPNDINTLLEMVHQTDRFCLPDLTKKVLHHIMNNRLSADTSPHIYHWGIATGRHLPIASNVPRDVVKYLLSALDISAISRQIAVHEIIKSEQKDEFFNEIIQVVKEGFATYSKHYRLSAFIFFNIRN
;
A
#
# COMPACT_ATOMS: atom_id res chain seq x y z
N MET A 1 -41.11 40.15 -6.27
CA MET A 1 -41.63 41.52 -6.47
C MET A 1 -41.28 41.91 -7.90
N GLU A 2 -42.13 41.62 -8.87
CA GLU A 2 -43.30 42.44 -9.25
C GLU A 2 -42.93 43.92 -9.50
N ASN A 3 -42.65 44.26 -10.75
CA ASN A 3 -43.34 45.28 -11.54
C ASN A 3 -42.43 45.80 -12.66
N SER A 4 -42.79 45.50 -13.91
CA SER A 4 -42.98 46.51 -14.97
C SER A 4 -43.38 45.85 -16.31
N LEU A 5 -44.50 45.13 -16.27
CA LEU A 5 -45.42 45.02 -17.40
C LEU A 5 -46.45 46.14 -17.21
N LYS A 6 -46.31 47.23 -17.97
CA LYS A 6 -47.28 48.32 -18.27
C LYS A 6 -46.45 49.37 -19.01
N ILE A 7 -46.65 49.65 -20.29
CA ILE A 7 -47.82 50.33 -20.83
C ILE A 7 -48.26 49.67 -22.14
N ILE A 8 -49.28 48.80 -22.04
CA ILE A 8 -50.49 48.87 -22.85
C ILE A 8 -51.64 48.67 -21.84
N SER A 9 -52.09 49.74 -21.20
CA SER A 9 -53.48 49.85 -20.76
C SER A 9 -54.28 50.18 -22.02
N SER A 10 -55.42 49.58 -22.35
CA SER A 10 -56.55 49.13 -21.53
C SER A 10 -57.44 48.21 -22.37
N GLU A 11 -58.22 47.37 -21.70
CA GLU A 11 -59.19 46.37 -22.21
C GLU A 11 -58.63 44.97 -22.55
N CYS A 12 -58.72 44.08 -21.55
CA CYS A 12 -58.67 42.63 -21.74
C CYS A 12 -59.87 42.17 -22.57
N LYS A 13 -59.64 41.89 -23.86
CA LYS A 13 -60.27 40.76 -24.53
C LYS A 13 -59.25 39.64 -24.59
N GLU A 14 -59.54 38.49 -23.98
CA GLU A 14 -58.85 37.25 -24.35
C GLU A 14 -59.08 37.05 -25.85
N LEU A 15 -58.05 37.33 -26.64
CA LEU A 15 -58.05 37.09 -28.09
C LEU A 15 -58.33 35.61 -28.32
N SER A 16 -59.38 35.31 -29.09
CA SER A 16 -59.68 33.96 -29.54
C SER A 16 -58.47 33.35 -30.27
N ASP A 17 -58.30 32.03 -30.24
CA ASP A 17 -57.19 31.36 -30.95
C ASP A 17 -57.17 31.70 -32.46
N SER A 18 -58.34 32.02 -33.04
CA SER A 18 -58.50 32.54 -34.40
C SER A 18 -57.80 33.89 -34.62
N ASP A 19 -57.88 34.81 -33.66
CA ASP A 19 -57.28 36.14 -33.77
C ASP A 19 -55.77 36.11 -33.55
N LYS A 20 -55.29 35.23 -32.67
CA LYS A 20 -53.84 34.98 -32.50
C LYS A 20 -53.24 34.37 -33.78
N GLN A 21 -53.94 33.43 -34.42
CA GLN A 21 -53.52 32.84 -35.70
C GLN A 21 -53.45 33.89 -36.82
N LYS A 22 -54.46 34.77 -36.91
CA LYS A 22 -54.46 35.89 -37.89
C LYS A 22 -53.31 36.88 -37.64
N GLN A 23 -53.05 37.24 -36.39
CA GLN A 23 -51.93 38.14 -36.05
C GLN A 23 -50.57 37.51 -36.38
N LEU A 24 -50.41 36.20 -36.14
CA LEU A 24 -49.21 35.45 -36.51
C LEU A 24 -49.01 35.40 -38.03
N GLU A 25 -50.06 35.19 -38.83
CA GLU A 25 -49.96 35.22 -40.30
C GLU A 25 -49.63 36.61 -40.85
N ILE A 26 -50.21 37.69 -40.29
CA ILE A 26 -49.82 39.06 -40.63
C ILE A 26 -48.35 39.30 -40.32
N TYR A 27 -47.87 38.77 -39.20
CA TYR A 27 -46.46 38.88 -38.81
C TYR A 27 -45.55 38.06 -39.75
N LYS A 28 -45.93 36.82 -40.11
CA LYS A 28 -45.25 36.00 -41.14
C LYS A 28 -45.19 36.73 -42.48
N LEU A 29 -46.25 37.40 -42.92
CA LEU A 29 -46.26 38.19 -44.15
C LEU A 29 -45.27 39.36 -44.09
N LYS A 30 -45.18 40.06 -42.95
CA LYS A 30 -44.17 41.12 -42.74
C LYS A 30 -42.75 40.57 -42.80
N ILE A 31 -42.51 39.40 -42.20
CA ILE A 31 -41.21 38.72 -42.27
C ILE A 31 -40.89 38.31 -43.70
N ARG A 32 -41.81 37.65 -44.41
CA ARG A 32 -41.62 37.28 -45.84
C ARG A 32 -41.34 38.49 -46.72
N SER A 33 -42.00 39.62 -46.48
CA SER A 33 -41.73 40.88 -47.18
C SER A 33 -40.31 41.39 -46.92
N ALA A 34 -39.86 41.41 -45.66
CA ALA A 34 -38.50 41.81 -45.32
C ALA A 34 -37.45 40.83 -45.87
N VAL A 35 -37.71 39.52 -45.82
CA VAL A 35 -36.86 38.46 -46.38
C VAL A 35 -36.74 38.58 -47.90
N GLY A 36 -37.84 38.86 -48.60
CA GLY A 36 -37.82 39.07 -50.06
C GLY A 36 -36.92 40.24 -50.47
N LYS A 37 -36.90 41.31 -49.67
CA LYS A 37 -36.07 42.50 -49.90
C LYS A 37 -34.57 42.28 -49.64
N LEU A 38 -34.17 41.15 -49.08
CA LEU A 38 -32.75 40.77 -48.98
C LEU A 38 -32.11 40.48 -50.35
N ASN A 39 -32.91 40.27 -51.40
CA ASN A 39 -32.44 40.16 -52.79
C ASN A 39 -32.43 41.50 -53.55
N SER A 40 -32.68 42.63 -52.89
CA SER A 40 -32.67 43.95 -53.55
C SER A 40 -31.30 44.24 -54.16
N SER A 41 -31.29 44.89 -55.32
CA SER A 41 -30.08 45.39 -55.97
C SER A 41 -29.45 46.57 -55.24
N THR A 42 -30.14 47.16 -54.25
CA THR A 42 -29.64 48.31 -53.49
C THR A 42 -29.08 47.88 -52.13
N PRO A 43 -27.76 48.09 -51.86
CA PRO A 43 -27.14 47.71 -50.59
C PRO A 43 -27.84 48.26 -49.35
N LYS A 44 -28.25 49.54 -49.39
CA LYS A 44 -28.96 50.21 -48.29
C LYS A 44 -30.29 49.53 -47.94
N GLU A 45 -31.03 49.05 -48.93
CA GLU A 45 -32.29 48.37 -48.69
C GLU A 45 -32.07 46.99 -48.06
N VAL A 46 -31.06 46.26 -48.52
CA VAL A 46 -30.69 44.97 -47.92
C VAL A 46 -30.28 45.15 -46.45
N VAL A 47 -29.40 46.11 -46.15
CA VAL A 47 -28.95 46.39 -44.77
C VAL A 47 -30.11 46.84 -43.87
N LYS A 48 -31.00 47.70 -44.37
CA LYS A 48 -32.19 48.16 -43.62
C LYS A 48 -33.11 47.00 -43.25
N ASN A 49 -33.42 46.12 -44.20
CA ASN A 49 -34.31 44.98 -43.94
C ASN A 49 -33.63 43.93 -43.05
N LEU A 50 -32.32 43.71 -43.20
CA LEU A 50 -31.54 42.85 -42.33
C LEU A 50 -31.56 43.34 -40.87
N HIS A 51 -31.39 44.64 -40.66
CA HIS A 51 -31.49 45.26 -39.33
C HIS A 51 -32.90 45.12 -38.75
N TRP A 52 -33.95 45.31 -39.57
CA TRP A 52 -35.32 45.09 -39.13
C TRP A 52 -35.56 43.64 -38.68
N ILE A 53 -35.09 42.65 -39.45
CA ILE A 53 -35.20 41.23 -39.08
C ILE A 53 -34.45 40.97 -37.76
N LYS A 54 -33.21 41.47 -37.64
CA LYS A 54 -32.40 41.33 -36.42
C LYS A 54 -33.16 41.82 -35.19
N VAL A 55 -33.61 43.07 -35.21
CA VAL A 55 -34.21 43.72 -34.04
C VAL A 55 -35.62 43.20 -33.76
N LYS A 56 -36.47 43.10 -34.79
CA LYS A 56 -37.90 42.84 -34.62
C LYS A 56 -38.26 41.36 -34.55
N VAL A 57 -37.45 40.47 -35.11
CA VAL A 57 -37.73 39.02 -35.16
C VAL A 57 -36.85 38.26 -34.16
N LEU A 58 -35.54 38.49 -34.19
CA LEU A 58 -34.60 37.69 -33.40
C LEU A 58 -34.30 38.26 -32.01
N GLU A 59 -34.07 39.56 -31.87
CA GLU A 59 -33.76 40.15 -30.55
C GLU A 59 -35.02 40.34 -29.70
N LYS A 60 -36.10 40.87 -30.29
CA LYS A 60 -37.34 41.14 -29.56
C LYS A 60 -38.14 39.86 -29.24
N ASN A 61 -38.21 38.91 -30.17
CA ASN A 61 -39.08 37.74 -30.03
C ASN A 61 -38.35 36.40 -29.99
N ASN A 62 -37.05 36.36 -30.33
CA ASN A 62 -36.26 35.11 -30.41
C ASN A 62 -36.83 34.04 -31.38
N ASP A 63 -37.51 34.49 -32.45
CA ASP A 63 -38.32 33.63 -33.33
C ASP A 63 -37.52 33.00 -34.50
N ILE A 64 -36.53 32.16 -34.19
CA ILE A 64 -35.69 31.50 -35.22
C ILE A 64 -36.50 30.56 -36.11
N ARG A 65 -37.45 29.82 -35.52
CA ARG A 65 -38.35 28.92 -36.26
C ARG A 65 -39.18 29.69 -37.28
N LEU A 66 -39.72 30.83 -36.89
CA LEU A 66 -40.54 31.67 -37.77
C LEU A 66 -39.74 32.25 -38.93
N LEU A 67 -38.50 32.66 -38.68
CA LEU A 67 -37.58 33.11 -39.72
C LEU A 67 -37.26 31.98 -40.72
N HIS A 68 -37.06 30.75 -40.24
CA HIS A 68 -36.85 29.58 -41.07
C HIS A 68 -38.10 29.25 -41.92
N GLU A 69 -39.30 29.20 -41.32
CA GLU A 69 -40.58 28.98 -42.02
C GLU A 69 -40.85 30.03 -43.11
N CYS A 70 -40.36 31.25 -42.93
CA CYS A 70 -40.49 32.33 -43.91
C CYS A 70 -39.38 32.31 -44.99
N GLY A 71 -38.52 31.29 -45.03
CA GLY A 71 -37.43 31.16 -45.99
C GLY A 71 -36.27 32.14 -45.77
N GLY A 72 -36.13 32.68 -44.56
CA GLY A 72 -35.13 33.70 -44.22
C GLY A 72 -33.70 33.21 -44.39
N PHE A 73 -33.39 32.01 -43.89
CA PHE A 73 -32.03 31.44 -43.96
C PHE A 73 -31.60 31.18 -45.40
N LYS A 74 -32.47 30.62 -46.26
CA LYS A 74 -32.22 30.49 -47.71
C LYS A 74 -31.74 31.79 -48.36
N GLN A 75 -32.42 32.90 -48.06
CA GLN A 75 -32.07 34.21 -48.65
C GLN A 75 -30.80 34.79 -48.02
N LEU A 76 -30.59 34.61 -46.71
CA LEU A 76 -29.36 35.03 -46.04
C LEU A 76 -28.13 34.29 -46.60
N PHE A 77 -28.23 32.98 -46.82
CA PHE A 77 -27.15 32.18 -47.41
C PHE A 77 -26.94 32.50 -48.90
N LYS A 78 -27.98 32.95 -49.60
CA LYS A 78 -27.84 33.46 -50.97
C LYS A 78 -27.09 34.81 -50.99
N ALA A 79 -27.42 35.70 -50.05
CA ALA A 79 -26.82 37.03 -49.92
C ALA A 79 -25.31 37.02 -49.61
N LEU A 80 -24.76 35.89 -49.14
CA LEU A 80 -23.31 35.68 -49.03
C LEU A 80 -22.56 35.77 -50.38
N SER A 81 -23.27 35.64 -51.51
CA SER A 81 -22.68 35.77 -52.86
C SER A 81 -22.72 37.21 -53.40
N SER A 82 -23.06 38.19 -52.55
CA SER A 82 -23.16 39.59 -52.96
C SER A 82 -21.78 40.18 -53.27
N PRO A 83 -21.62 40.94 -54.37
CA PRO A 83 -20.37 41.64 -54.68
C PRO A 83 -20.15 42.89 -53.80
N HIS A 84 -21.15 43.33 -53.04
CA HIS A 84 -21.08 44.53 -52.22
C HIS A 84 -20.58 44.21 -50.81
N ASN A 85 -19.40 44.73 -50.47
CA ASN A 85 -18.79 44.57 -49.13
C ASN A 85 -19.72 45.02 -47.99
N GLU A 86 -20.49 46.09 -48.17
CA GLU A 86 -21.45 46.58 -47.16
C GLU A 86 -22.52 45.52 -46.82
N VAL A 87 -23.08 44.88 -47.85
CA VAL A 87 -24.08 43.81 -47.70
C VAL A 87 -23.44 42.58 -47.06
N LEU A 88 -22.28 42.17 -47.56
CA LEU A 88 -21.57 41.00 -47.06
C LEU A 88 -21.21 41.15 -45.58
N ASN A 89 -20.71 42.33 -45.21
CA ASN A 89 -20.35 42.67 -43.85
C ASN A 89 -21.57 42.64 -42.90
N ALA A 90 -22.73 43.13 -43.35
CA ALA A 90 -23.97 43.08 -42.60
C ALA A 90 -24.49 41.65 -42.45
N VAL A 91 -24.52 40.86 -43.52
CA VAL A 91 -24.98 39.47 -43.54
C VAL A 91 -24.11 38.58 -42.66
N LEU A 92 -22.78 38.67 -42.74
CA LEU A 92 -21.86 37.92 -41.88
C LEU A 92 -22.00 38.32 -40.41
N SER A 93 -22.25 39.60 -40.12
CA SER A 93 -22.53 40.05 -38.75
C SER A 93 -23.81 39.41 -38.21
N PHE A 94 -24.89 39.44 -38.99
CA PHE A 94 -26.17 38.81 -38.66
C PHE A 94 -25.99 37.32 -38.42
N LEU A 95 -25.45 36.60 -39.40
CA LEU A 95 -25.28 35.15 -39.34
C LEU A 95 -24.37 34.76 -38.18
N GLY A 96 -23.23 35.44 -38.00
CA GLY A 96 -22.31 35.19 -36.90
C GLY A 96 -22.94 35.38 -35.52
N ASN A 97 -23.77 36.42 -35.31
CA ASN A 97 -24.41 36.71 -34.03
C ASN A 97 -25.45 35.65 -33.62
N PHE A 98 -26.17 35.09 -34.59
CA PHE A 98 -27.28 34.18 -34.33
C PHE A 98 -26.96 32.71 -34.62
N CYS A 99 -25.76 32.42 -35.15
CA CYS A 99 -25.35 31.08 -35.58
C CYS A 99 -25.55 30.01 -34.51
N THR A 100 -25.06 30.25 -33.30
CA THR A 100 -25.18 29.29 -32.19
C THR A 100 -26.62 28.94 -31.87
N LYS A 101 -27.57 29.85 -32.12
CA LYS A 101 -29.00 29.61 -31.87
C LYS A 101 -29.68 28.79 -32.98
N PHE A 102 -29.17 28.82 -34.22
CA PHE A 102 -29.79 28.08 -35.33
C PHE A 102 -29.03 26.82 -35.73
N VAL A 103 -27.73 26.71 -35.42
CA VAL A 103 -26.89 25.55 -35.79
C VAL A 103 -27.19 24.31 -34.95
N VAL A 104 -28.03 24.44 -33.92
CA VAL A 104 -28.61 23.32 -33.16
C VAL A 104 -29.79 22.65 -33.86
N ASN A 105 -30.37 23.30 -34.88
CA ASN A 105 -31.50 22.76 -35.65
C ASN A 105 -30.99 21.99 -36.88
N ASN A 106 -31.27 20.68 -36.95
CA ASN A 106 -30.84 19.81 -38.03
C ASN A 106 -31.39 20.22 -39.41
N GLU A 107 -32.61 20.76 -39.48
CA GLU A 107 -33.21 21.20 -40.75
C GLU A 107 -32.43 22.39 -41.32
N ILE A 108 -32.10 23.36 -40.47
CA ILE A 108 -31.29 24.52 -40.84
C ILE A 108 -29.86 24.08 -41.20
N CYS A 109 -29.28 23.12 -40.47
CA CYS A 109 -27.97 22.55 -40.81
C CYS A 109 -27.95 21.89 -42.20
N ARG A 110 -29.03 21.19 -42.57
CA ARG A 110 -29.19 20.64 -43.92
C ARG A 110 -29.32 21.76 -44.94
N GLU A 111 -30.12 22.80 -44.66
CA GLU A 111 -30.27 23.95 -45.55
C GLU A 111 -28.93 24.70 -45.78
N ILE A 112 -28.09 24.82 -44.76
CA ILE A 112 -26.72 25.38 -44.85
C ILE A 112 -25.87 24.58 -45.86
N THR A 113 -25.92 23.25 -45.75
CA THR A 113 -25.17 22.32 -46.61
C THR A 113 -25.68 22.37 -48.05
N GLU A 114 -27.00 22.29 -48.25
CA GLU A 114 -27.66 22.39 -49.56
C GLU A 114 -27.41 23.74 -50.25
N SER A 115 -27.32 24.82 -49.47
CA SER A 115 -27.04 26.17 -49.96
C SER A 115 -25.58 26.43 -50.31
N LYS A 116 -24.70 25.42 -50.19
CA LYS A 116 -23.25 25.47 -50.43
C LYS A 116 -22.57 26.62 -49.67
N VAL A 117 -22.98 26.83 -48.41
CA VAL A 117 -22.45 27.92 -47.58
C VAL A 117 -20.93 27.78 -47.41
N ALA A 118 -20.42 26.58 -47.17
CA ALA A 118 -18.99 26.34 -47.00
C ALA A 118 -18.16 26.83 -48.22
N SER A 119 -18.61 26.52 -49.44
CA SER A 119 -17.95 26.98 -50.67
C SER A 119 -18.00 28.51 -50.83
N LYS A 120 -19.13 29.14 -50.50
CA LYS A 120 -19.25 30.61 -50.54
C LYS A 120 -18.31 31.28 -49.54
N LEU A 121 -18.22 30.75 -48.32
CA LEU A 121 -17.30 31.25 -47.30
C LEU A 121 -15.84 31.09 -47.72
N LEU A 122 -15.49 29.98 -48.39
CA LEU A 122 -14.15 29.79 -48.96
C LEU A 122 -13.81 30.88 -49.99
N THR A 123 -14.73 31.15 -50.92
CA THR A 123 -14.57 32.20 -51.93
C THR A 123 -14.37 33.57 -51.28
N ILE A 124 -15.23 33.93 -50.32
CA ILE A 124 -15.12 35.20 -49.59
C ILE A 124 -13.76 35.33 -48.88
N LEU A 125 -13.31 34.28 -48.20
CA LEU A 125 -12.04 34.31 -47.46
C LEU A 125 -10.83 34.49 -48.40
N ARG A 126 -10.87 33.92 -49.61
CA ARG A 126 -9.79 34.00 -50.60
C ARG A 126 -9.77 35.33 -51.37
N GLU A 127 -10.93 35.87 -51.71
CA GLU A 127 -11.05 37.02 -52.61
C GLU A 127 -11.14 38.37 -51.89
N ASN A 128 -11.55 38.38 -50.61
CA ASN A 128 -11.78 39.62 -49.87
C ASN A 128 -10.60 39.97 -48.94
N ASN A 129 -10.15 41.22 -48.96
CA ASN A 129 -9.07 41.73 -48.10
C ASN A 129 -9.52 42.62 -46.94
N ASP A 130 -10.83 42.89 -46.79
CA ASP A 130 -11.36 43.70 -45.71
C ASP A 130 -11.26 42.95 -44.36
N LYS A 131 -10.59 43.57 -43.38
CA LYS A 131 -10.38 42.98 -42.05
C LYS A 131 -11.69 42.68 -41.32
N ASN A 132 -12.70 43.55 -41.41
CA ASN A 132 -13.98 43.36 -40.71
C ASN A 132 -14.75 42.18 -41.31
N ILE A 133 -14.67 42.01 -42.62
CA ILE A 133 -15.26 40.86 -43.31
C ILE A 133 -14.57 39.57 -42.87
N LYS A 134 -13.22 39.53 -42.85
CA LYS A 134 -12.46 38.36 -42.37
C LYS A 134 -12.76 38.00 -40.92
N ILE A 135 -12.79 38.99 -40.01
CA ILE A 135 -13.14 38.80 -38.59
C ILE A 135 -14.53 38.18 -38.44
N ARG A 136 -15.54 38.77 -39.10
CA ARG A 136 -16.94 38.30 -39.01
C ARG A 136 -17.13 36.93 -39.67
N LEU A 137 -16.42 36.68 -40.77
CA LEU A 137 -16.40 35.39 -41.45
C LEU A 137 -15.81 34.32 -40.54
N CYS A 138 -14.61 34.52 -39.98
CA CYS A 138 -13.96 33.55 -39.11
C CYS A 138 -14.82 33.25 -37.88
N ARG A 139 -15.44 34.29 -37.29
CA ARG A 139 -16.41 34.10 -36.21
C ARG A 139 -17.60 33.24 -36.63
N PHE A 140 -18.17 33.50 -37.80
CA PHE A 140 -19.28 32.72 -38.32
C PHE A 140 -18.87 31.26 -38.58
N VAL A 141 -17.70 31.03 -39.17
CA VAL A 141 -17.14 29.69 -39.38
C VAL A 141 -16.94 28.94 -38.07
N GLY A 142 -16.35 29.58 -37.06
CA GLY A 142 -16.17 28.98 -35.73
C GLY A 142 -17.51 28.61 -35.09
N ASN A 143 -18.54 29.44 -35.22
CA ASN A 143 -19.87 29.12 -34.71
C ASN A 143 -20.57 28.00 -35.51
N LEU A 144 -20.35 27.92 -36.83
CA LEU A 144 -20.87 26.84 -37.66
C LEU A 144 -20.24 25.49 -37.31
N ALA A 145 -18.94 25.49 -37.00
CA ALA A 145 -18.18 24.28 -36.65
C ALA A 145 -18.68 23.57 -35.38
N GLN A 146 -19.51 24.22 -34.56
CA GLN A 146 -20.18 23.59 -33.41
C GLN A 146 -21.15 22.48 -33.83
N SER A 147 -21.69 22.52 -35.05
CA SER A 147 -22.50 21.44 -35.61
C SER A 147 -21.62 20.41 -36.30
N ARG A 148 -21.77 19.14 -35.93
CA ARG A 148 -21.02 18.02 -36.54
C ARG A 148 -21.27 17.90 -38.04
N ILE A 149 -22.51 18.13 -38.48
CA ILE A 149 -22.91 18.04 -39.90
C ILE A 149 -22.22 19.15 -40.70
N VAL A 150 -22.33 20.39 -40.22
CA VAL A 150 -21.75 21.55 -40.91
C VAL A 150 -20.23 21.52 -40.86
N SER A 151 -19.63 21.09 -39.74
CA SER A 151 -18.18 20.93 -39.61
C SER A 151 -17.60 20.02 -40.69
N GLN A 152 -18.23 18.87 -40.97
CA GLN A 152 -17.82 17.99 -42.06
C GLN A 152 -17.89 18.67 -43.44
N ASP A 153 -18.92 19.48 -43.70
CA ASP A 153 -19.05 20.24 -44.94
C ASP A 153 -17.97 21.32 -45.09
N LEU A 154 -17.66 22.04 -44.01
CA LEU A 154 -16.56 23.02 -43.97
C LEU A 154 -15.21 22.36 -44.27
N HIS A 155 -14.96 21.16 -43.73
CA HIS A 155 -13.75 20.38 -44.03
C HIS A 155 -13.68 19.95 -45.48
N ARG A 156 -14.77 19.38 -46.04
CA ARG A 156 -14.85 18.99 -47.46
C ARG A 156 -14.62 20.17 -48.41
N ALA A 157 -15.05 21.37 -48.01
CA ALA A 157 -14.80 22.60 -48.76
C ALA A 157 -13.36 23.14 -48.62
N ALA A 158 -12.45 22.43 -47.95
CA ALA A 158 -11.06 22.85 -47.70
C ALA A 158 -10.94 24.18 -46.93
N LEU A 159 -11.95 24.52 -46.11
CA LEU A 159 -11.94 25.72 -45.31
C LEU A 159 -10.82 25.78 -44.25
N PRO A 160 -10.45 24.66 -43.56
CA PRO A 160 -9.31 24.67 -42.65
C PRO A 160 -8.01 25.11 -43.32
N ALA A 161 -7.75 24.61 -44.54
CA ALA A 161 -6.55 24.98 -45.30
C ALA A 161 -6.53 26.47 -45.65
N ALA A 162 -7.68 27.04 -46.04
CA ALA A 162 -7.80 28.46 -46.32
C ALA A 162 -7.67 29.34 -45.07
N LEU A 163 -8.17 28.89 -43.91
CA LEU A 163 -7.98 29.58 -42.64
C LEU A 163 -6.51 29.59 -42.22
N ILE A 164 -5.79 28.48 -42.38
CA ILE A 164 -4.35 28.41 -42.10
C ILE A 164 -3.59 29.39 -42.98
N LEU A 165 -3.84 29.38 -44.29
CA LEU A 165 -3.22 30.35 -45.22
C LEU A 165 -3.56 31.80 -44.86
N SER A 166 -4.80 32.07 -44.42
CA SER A 166 -5.19 33.40 -43.96
C SER A 166 -4.51 33.78 -42.65
N LEU A 167 -4.22 32.82 -41.76
CA LEU A 167 -3.53 33.07 -40.50
C LEU A 167 -2.05 33.42 -40.75
N GLU A 168 -1.39 32.67 -41.64
CA GLU A 168 0.04 32.85 -41.95
C GLU A 168 0.34 34.15 -42.69
N ASN A 169 -0.59 34.62 -43.53
CA ASN A 169 -0.40 35.79 -44.41
C ASN A 169 -1.04 37.09 -43.90
N ASN A 170 -1.60 37.13 -42.70
CA ASN A 170 -2.28 38.31 -42.17
C ASN A 170 -1.53 38.91 -40.97
N GLU A 171 -1.39 40.23 -40.95
CA GLU A 171 -0.70 40.97 -39.87
C GLU A 171 -1.66 41.55 -38.83
N ASP A 172 -2.97 41.62 -39.12
CA ASP A 172 -3.99 42.16 -38.22
C ASP A 172 -4.30 41.16 -37.09
N VAL A 173 -4.05 41.59 -35.86
CA VAL A 173 -4.18 40.75 -34.65
C VAL A 173 -5.62 40.27 -34.44
N GLU A 174 -6.64 41.09 -34.76
CA GLU A 174 -8.04 40.69 -34.56
C GLU A 174 -8.44 39.59 -35.56
N VAL A 175 -7.98 39.70 -36.81
CA VAL A 175 -8.15 38.65 -37.82
C VAL A 175 -7.46 37.36 -37.39
N GLN A 176 -6.22 37.44 -36.91
CA GLN A 176 -5.47 36.28 -36.40
C GLN A 176 -6.22 35.61 -35.23
N GLN A 177 -6.70 36.41 -34.26
CA GLN A 177 -7.45 35.91 -33.11
C GLN A 177 -8.74 35.19 -33.54
N MET A 178 -9.52 35.76 -34.46
CA MET A 178 -10.76 35.08 -34.91
C MET A 178 -10.45 33.83 -35.72
N THR A 179 -9.37 33.82 -36.50
CA THR A 179 -8.95 32.66 -37.29
C THR A 179 -8.53 31.51 -36.37
N ILE A 180 -7.73 31.78 -35.33
CA ILE A 180 -7.33 30.78 -34.33
C ILE A 180 -8.56 30.25 -33.58
N ARG A 181 -9.52 31.10 -33.22
CA ARG A 181 -10.79 30.67 -32.59
C ARG A 181 -11.60 29.74 -33.50
N ALA A 182 -11.65 30.04 -34.80
CA ALA A 182 -12.32 29.20 -35.79
C ALA A 182 -11.65 27.82 -35.89
N LEU A 183 -10.32 27.79 -36.05
CA LEU A 183 -9.54 26.55 -36.09
C LEU A 183 -9.73 25.70 -34.81
N ARG A 184 -9.79 26.35 -33.63
CA ARG A 184 -10.06 25.65 -32.37
C ARG A 184 -11.43 24.97 -32.35
N TRP A 185 -12.48 25.64 -32.83
CA TRP A 185 -13.80 25.03 -32.92
C TRP A 185 -13.88 23.89 -33.95
N MET A 186 -13.16 24.00 -35.07
CA MET A 186 -13.08 22.92 -36.06
C MET A 186 -12.41 21.66 -35.47
N TRP A 187 -11.45 21.86 -34.56
CA TRP A 187 -10.77 20.77 -33.86
C TRP A 187 -11.67 20.00 -32.88
N GLU A 188 -12.81 20.52 -32.43
CA GLU A 188 -13.71 19.76 -31.53
C GLU A 188 -14.27 18.48 -32.18
N SER A 189 -14.20 18.37 -33.51
CA SER A 189 -14.57 17.15 -34.23
C SER A 189 -13.40 16.15 -34.26
N GLU A 190 -13.34 15.26 -33.26
CA GLU A 190 -12.28 14.24 -33.12
C GLU A 190 -11.99 13.43 -34.39
N ARG A 191 -13.05 13.08 -35.15
CA ARG A 191 -12.93 12.33 -36.40
C ARG A 191 -12.12 13.05 -37.49
N LEU A 192 -11.96 14.38 -37.37
CA LEU A 192 -11.31 15.23 -38.35
C LEU A 192 -9.92 15.70 -37.90
N HIS A 193 -9.44 15.31 -36.71
CA HIS A 193 -8.11 15.66 -36.22
C HIS A 193 -7.00 15.26 -37.21
N GLY A 194 -7.09 14.06 -37.79
CA GLY A 194 -6.09 13.58 -38.75
C GLY A 194 -5.97 14.46 -40.00
N GLU A 195 -7.08 15.02 -40.50
CA GLU A 195 -7.06 15.96 -41.63
C GLU A 195 -6.45 17.30 -41.21
N MET A 196 -6.85 17.84 -40.07
CA MET A 196 -6.30 19.10 -39.55
C MET A 196 -4.80 19.01 -39.28
N LEU A 197 -4.34 17.86 -38.79
CA LEU A 197 -2.92 17.57 -38.59
C LEU A 197 -2.17 17.54 -39.92
N LYS A 198 -2.69 16.86 -40.95
CA LYS A 198 -2.06 16.86 -42.29
C LYS A 198 -1.89 18.27 -42.86
N LEU A 199 -2.84 19.16 -42.57
CA LEU A 199 -2.80 20.56 -42.97
C LEU A 199 -1.85 21.45 -42.13
N GLY A 200 -1.29 20.92 -41.04
CA GLY A 200 -0.39 21.69 -40.17
C GLY A 200 -1.12 22.66 -39.23
N SER A 201 -2.37 22.37 -38.86
CA SER A 201 -3.20 23.29 -38.04
C SER A 201 -2.55 23.65 -36.70
N VAL A 202 -1.91 22.67 -36.04
CA VAL A 202 -1.23 22.88 -34.76
C VAL A 202 0.01 23.75 -34.97
N ARG A 203 0.79 23.48 -36.02
CA ARG A 203 1.97 24.25 -36.41
C ARG A 203 1.64 25.71 -36.70
N ALA A 204 0.55 25.95 -37.45
CA ALA A 204 0.10 27.28 -37.82
C ALA A 204 -0.33 28.11 -36.60
N VAL A 205 -0.92 27.48 -35.58
CA VAL A 205 -1.25 28.18 -34.32
C VAL A 205 -0.02 28.35 -33.44
N SER A 206 0.86 27.35 -33.34
CA SER A 206 2.08 27.43 -32.52
C SER A 206 3.12 28.42 -33.07
N SER A 207 3.03 28.82 -34.35
CA SER A 207 3.86 29.88 -34.94
C SER A 207 3.70 31.25 -34.29
N PHE A 208 2.69 31.43 -33.44
CA PHE A 208 2.39 32.67 -32.71
C PHE A 208 2.74 32.60 -31.23
N LEU A 209 3.49 31.58 -30.78
CA LEU A 209 3.94 31.47 -29.39
C LEU A 209 4.91 32.59 -28.95
N ASP A 210 5.55 33.27 -29.90
CA ASP A 210 6.49 34.38 -29.69
C ASP A 210 5.87 35.76 -29.95
N THR A 211 4.54 35.86 -30.00
CA THR A 211 3.85 37.15 -30.13
C THR A 211 4.02 38.04 -28.90
N ASP A 212 4.18 39.34 -29.13
CA ASP A 212 4.20 40.37 -28.07
C ASP A 212 2.79 40.74 -27.58
N ASN A 213 1.74 40.38 -28.34
CA ASN A 213 0.36 40.65 -27.96
C ASN A 213 -0.13 39.61 -26.93
N GLU A 214 -0.33 40.05 -25.68
CA GLU A 214 -0.69 39.17 -24.56
C GLU A 214 -2.01 38.42 -24.78
N GLU A 215 -3.03 39.08 -25.35
CA GLU A 215 -4.34 38.47 -25.60
C GLU A 215 -4.29 37.41 -26.70
N LEU A 216 -3.50 37.66 -27.75
CA LEU A 216 -3.20 36.66 -28.78
C LEU A 216 -2.43 35.48 -28.18
N LEU A 217 -1.42 35.73 -27.34
CA LEU A 217 -0.65 34.67 -26.67
C LEU A 217 -1.54 33.79 -25.78
N LYS A 218 -2.42 34.39 -24.96
CA LYS A 218 -3.39 33.65 -24.14
C LYS A 218 -4.31 32.78 -25.01
N LEU A 219 -4.75 33.30 -26.16
CA LEU A 219 -5.57 32.54 -27.10
C LEU A 219 -4.82 31.39 -27.76
N VAL A 220 -3.56 31.61 -28.15
CA VAL A 220 -2.66 30.56 -28.70
C VAL A 220 -2.51 29.45 -27.67
N LEU A 221 -2.13 29.77 -26.43
CA LEU A 221 -1.97 28.79 -25.35
C LEU A 221 -3.27 28.02 -25.09
N ARG A 222 -4.41 28.71 -25.01
CA ARG A 222 -5.72 28.06 -24.83
C ARG A 222 -6.07 27.12 -25.98
N SER A 223 -5.68 27.47 -27.21
CA SER A 223 -5.93 26.62 -28.39
C SER A 223 -5.00 25.42 -28.40
N LEU A 224 -3.73 25.59 -28.02
CA LEU A 224 -2.79 24.48 -27.88
C LEU A 224 -3.18 23.52 -26.74
N VAL A 225 -3.76 24.01 -25.65
CA VAL A 225 -4.32 23.13 -24.59
C VAL A 225 -5.37 22.20 -25.19
N VAL A 226 -6.30 22.70 -26.01
CA VAL A 226 -7.32 21.89 -26.70
C VAL A 226 -6.67 20.95 -27.72
N PHE A 227 -5.75 21.46 -28.54
CA PHE A 227 -5.08 20.65 -29.57
C PHE A 227 -4.26 19.50 -29.00
N THR A 228 -3.75 19.63 -27.77
CA THR A 228 -2.91 18.62 -27.11
C THR A 228 -3.70 17.60 -26.30
N GLN A 229 -5.02 17.76 -26.12
CA GLN A 229 -5.86 16.77 -25.42
C GLN A 229 -5.78 15.34 -25.99
N PRO A 230 -5.62 15.11 -27.30
CA PRO A 230 -5.43 13.76 -27.85
C PRO A 230 -4.12 13.08 -27.40
N ASN A 231 -3.19 13.81 -26.77
CA ASN A 231 -1.90 13.31 -26.27
C ASN A 231 -1.06 12.54 -27.31
N SER A 232 -1.20 12.89 -28.59
CA SER A 232 -0.60 12.16 -29.70
C SER A 232 0.76 12.71 -30.11
N GLN A 233 1.61 11.85 -30.68
CA GLN A 233 2.92 12.24 -31.18
C GLN A 233 2.81 13.20 -32.38
N GLU A 234 1.81 13.03 -33.24
CA GLU A 234 1.57 13.86 -34.42
C GLU A 234 1.29 15.32 -34.04
N VAL A 235 0.52 15.54 -32.96
CA VAL A 235 0.30 16.88 -32.40
C VAL A 235 1.61 17.44 -31.86
N ALA A 236 2.32 16.66 -31.04
CA ALA A 236 3.54 17.10 -30.38
C ALA A 236 4.64 17.52 -31.36
N VAL A 237 4.81 16.81 -32.48
CA VAL A 237 5.80 17.13 -33.53
C VAL A 237 5.51 18.47 -34.23
N GLN A 238 4.25 18.92 -34.23
CA GLN A 238 3.88 20.19 -34.84
C GLN A 238 4.10 21.40 -33.93
N ILE A 239 4.43 21.21 -32.66
CA ILE A 239 4.70 22.32 -31.74
C ILE A 239 6.06 22.93 -32.05
N CYS A 240 6.04 23.91 -32.94
CA CYS A 240 7.17 24.74 -33.28
C CYS A 240 6.67 26.16 -33.55
N ASN A 241 7.45 27.17 -33.16
CA ASN A 241 7.21 28.54 -33.64
C ASN A 241 7.98 28.80 -34.95
N LYS A 242 7.94 30.03 -35.47
CA LYS A 242 8.67 30.42 -36.70
C LYS A 242 10.18 30.17 -36.63
N LYS A 243 10.76 30.18 -35.43
CA LYS A 243 12.19 29.94 -35.17
C LYS A 243 12.50 28.49 -34.76
N GLY A 244 11.50 27.61 -34.73
CA GLY A 244 11.64 26.22 -34.31
C GLY A 244 11.76 26.00 -32.79
N ASN A 245 11.65 27.04 -31.96
CA ASN A 245 11.82 26.96 -30.50
C ASN A 245 10.48 26.99 -29.72
N GLY A 246 9.45 26.31 -30.25
CA GLY A 246 8.09 26.32 -29.68
C GLY A 246 8.03 25.82 -28.24
N TYR A 247 8.74 24.73 -27.92
CA TYR A 247 8.82 24.18 -26.56
C TYR A 247 9.49 25.13 -25.58
N GLN A 248 10.57 25.82 -25.99
CA GLN A 248 11.25 26.83 -25.18
C GLN A 248 10.30 28.00 -24.86
N MET A 249 9.50 28.43 -25.85
CA MET A 249 8.51 29.47 -25.63
C MET A 249 7.44 29.03 -24.63
N ILE A 250 6.92 27.81 -24.74
CA ILE A 250 5.97 27.26 -23.75
C ILE A 250 6.59 27.26 -22.35
N VAL A 251 7.81 26.72 -22.20
CA VAL A 251 8.50 26.65 -20.90
C VAL A 251 8.75 28.04 -20.31
N SER A 252 9.04 29.05 -21.13
CA SER A 252 9.26 30.44 -20.68
C SER A 252 8.03 31.09 -20.03
N LYS A 253 6.82 30.58 -20.32
CA LYS A 253 5.56 31.09 -19.76
C LYS A 253 5.06 30.32 -18.54
N LEU A 254 5.77 29.27 -18.12
CA LEU A 254 5.44 28.48 -16.93
C LEU A 254 5.56 29.34 -15.67
N GLY A 255 4.55 29.28 -14.78
CA GLY A 255 4.47 30.13 -13.59
C GLY A 255 4.05 31.59 -13.85
N VAL A 256 4.05 32.04 -15.11
CA VAL A 256 3.55 33.37 -15.51
C VAL A 256 2.09 33.26 -15.97
N ILE A 257 1.78 32.28 -16.82
CA ILE A 257 0.43 32.06 -17.36
C ILE A 257 -0.09 30.69 -16.87
N PRO A 258 -1.16 30.64 -16.05
CA PRO A 258 -1.65 29.39 -15.44
C PRO A 258 -2.02 28.27 -16.43
N LEU A 259 -2.52 28.62 -17.63
CA LEU A 259 -2.86 27.62 -18.65
C LEU A 259 -1.65 26.81 -19.15
N THR A 260 -0.44 27.35 -18.97
CA THR A 260 0.79 26.69 -19.42
C THR A 260 1.02 25.38 -18.67
N SER A 261 0.64 25.29 -17.39
CA SER A 261 0.74 24.06 -16.61
C SER A 261 -0.08 22.93 -17.21
N VAL A 262 -1.31 23.24 -17.66
CA VAL A 262 -2.20 22.27 -18.34
C VAL A 262 -1.59 21.81 -19.67
N LEU A 263 -1.06 22.74 -20.45
CA LEU A 263 -0.40 22.43 -21.73
C LEU A 263 0.81 21.51 -21.54
N VAL A 264 1.68 21.82 -20.57
CA VAL A 264 2.83 20.97 -20.22
C VAL A 264 2.38 19.59 -19.75
N CYS A 265 1.29 19.50 -18.98
CA CYS A 265 0.74 18.23 -18.53
C CYS A 265 0.24 17.36 -19.68
N ASN A 266 -0.56 17.90 -20.61
CA ASN A 266 -0.98 17.18 -21.81
C ASN A 266 0.24 16.67 -22.59
N LEU A 267 1.22 17.55 -22.81
CA LEU A 267 2.45 17.20 -23.53
C LEU A 267 3.28 16.13 -22.81
N SER A 268 3.34 16.13 -21.49
CA SER A 268 4.11 15.16 -20.71
C SER A 268 3.67 13.70 -20.91
N GLN A 269 2.43 13.48 -21.37
CA GLN A 269 1.89 12.15 -21.66
C GLN A 269 2.56 11.52 -22.88
N CYS A 270 3.03 12.32 -23.83
CA CYS A 270 3.68 11.86 -25.05
C CYS A 270 5.22 11.72 -24.87
N PRO A 271 5.84 10.55 -25.17
CA PRO A 271 7.29 10.36 -25.05
C PRO A 271 8.13 11.39 -25.84
N PHE A 272 7.73 11.69 -27.08
CA PHE A 272 8.42 12.69 -27.92
C PHE A 272 8.44 14.06 -27.25
N ALA A 273 7.28 14.53 -26.77
CA ALA A 273 7.16 15.82 -26.12
C ALA A 273 7.93 15.89 -24.79
N ARG A 274 8.02 14.80 -24.01
CA ARG A 274 8.85 14.77 -22.78
C ARG A 274 10.31 15.11 -23.08
N ILE A 275 10.85 14.57 -24.17
CA ILE A 275 12.22 14.83 -24.62
C ILE A 275 12.40 16.30 -24.99
N GLU A 276 11.51 16.84 -25.83
CA GLU A 276 11.59 18.23 -26.29
C GLU A 276 11.38 19.24 -25.15
N LEU A 277 10.44 18.98 -24.23
CA LEU A 277 10.27 19.75 -23.01
C LEU A 277 11.54 19.72 -22.14
N SER A 278 12.19 18.56 -22.01
CA SER A 278 13.44 18.44 -21.24
C SER A 278 14.57 19.27 -21.86
N LYS A 279 14.73 19.24 -23.19
CA LYS A 279 15.69 20.09 -23.92
C LYS A 279 15.39 21.58 -23.73
N ALA A 280 14.12 21.93 -23.62
CA ALA A 280 13.65 23.29 -23.36
C ALA A 280 13.82 23.74 -21.90
N GLY A 281 14.36 22.90 -21.00
CA GLY A 281 14.62 23.26 -19.60
C GLY A 281 13.38 23.21 -18.70
N VAL A 282 12.35 22.44 -19.07
CA VAL A 282 11.09 22.39 -18.31
C VAL A 282 11.27 21.96 -16.85
N VAL A 283 12.24 21.09 -16.56
CA VAL A 283 12.45 20.53 -15.22
C VAL A 283 12.77 21.64 -14.23
N SER A 284 13.73 22.50 -14.56
CA SER A 284 14.11 23.63 -13.71
C SER A 284 12.99 24.65 -13.55
N SER A 285 12.19 24.85 -14.60
CA SER A 285 11.01 25.73 -14.52
C SER A 285 9.91 25.14 -13.63
N ILE A 286 9.59 23.83 -13.76
CA ILE A 286 8.61 23.15 -12.89
C ILE A 286 9.05 23.24 -11.42
N VAL A 287 10.30 22.90 -11.12
CA VAL A 287 10.84 22.93 -9.75
C VAL A 287 10.74 24.33 -9.15
N ARG A 288 11.12 25.36 -9.92
CA ARG A 288 11.02 26.76 -9.50
C ARG A 288 9.57 27.18 -9.23
N THR A 289 8.64 26.85 -10.14
CA THR A 289 7.22 27.21 -10.01
C THR A 289 6.59 26.54 -8.79
N LEU A 290 6.86 25.24 -8.58
CA LEU A 290 6.35 24.51 -7.42
C LEU A 290 6.89 25.08 -6.09
N GLN A 291 8.13 25.56 -6.06
CA GLN A 291 8.69 26.23 -4.88
C GLN A 291 8.10 27.63 -4.64
N THR A 292 7.81 28.37 -5.71
CA THR A 292 7.30 29.75 -5.62
C THR A 292 5.83 29.79 -5.16
N ASN A 293 5.02 28.82 -5.59
CA ASN A 293 3.61 28.77 -5.22
C ASN A 293 3.37 28.45 -3.72
N GLY A 294 4.39 27.97 -3.02
CA GLY A 294 4.31 27.56 -1.61
C GLY A 294 3.49 26.29 -1.39
N ASP A 295 3.54 25.75 -0.17
CA ASP A 295 3.00 24.44 0.17
C ASP A 295 1.46 24.33 0.09
N ASN A 296 0.74 25.47 0.11
CA ASN A 296 -0.72 25.51 0.13
C ASN A 296 -1.37 25.65 -1.26
N LYS A 297 -0.61 25.96 -2.31
CA LYS A 297 -1.13 26.17 -3.67
C LYS A 297 -0.41 25.29 -4.68
N LEU A 298 -0.51 23.99 -4.45
CA LEU A 298 0.10 22.97 -5.32
C LEU A 298 -0.54 22.98 -6.71
N ASP A 299 0.30 23.01 -7.74
CA ASP A 299 -0.13 22.88 -9.12
C ASP A 299 -0.15 21.40 -9.51
N SER A 300 -1.34 20.81 -9.50
CA SER A 300 -1.57 19.39 -9.79
C SER A 300 -1.04 18.95 -11.15
N TYR A 301 -1.14 19.84 -12.15
CA TYR A 301 -0.67 19.58 -13.50
C TYR A 301 0.85 19.49 -13.53
N LEU A 302 1.56 20.35 -12.80
CA LEU A 302 3.02 20.31 -12.75
C LEU A 302 3.57 19.11 -11.98
N ILE A 303 2.92 18.71 -10.88
CA ILE A 303 3.28 17.48 -10.14
C ILE A 303 3.15 16.27 -11.06
N THR A 304 1.99 16.14 -11.72
CA THR A 304 1.72 15.04 -12.68
C THR A 304 2.72 15.05 -13.83
N SER A 305 2.99 16.24 -14.40
CA SER A 305 3.98 16.41 -15.47
C SER A 305 5.35 15.92 -15.05
N LEU A 306 5.84 16.36 -13.88
CA LEU A 306 7.15 15.98 -13.38
C LEU A 306 7.27 14.47 -13.18
N CYS A 307 6.23 13.84 -12.62
CA CYS A 307 6.18 12.39 -12.39
C CYS A 307 6.23 11.60 -13.70
N ASN A 308 5.40 11.97 -14.68
CA ASN A 308 5.40 11.37 -16.01
C ASN A 308 6.76 11.52 -16.71
N MET A 309 7.39 12.68 -16.53
CA MET A 309 8.66 13.01 -17.15
C MET A 309 9.83 12.18 -16.60
N CYS A 310 9.78 11.72 -15.34
CA CYS A 310 10.84 10.91 -14.72
C CYS A 310 11.11 9.56 -15.43
N ARG A 311 10.22 9.11 -16.32
CA ARG A 311 10.41 7.94 -17.19
C ARG A 311 11.62 8.10 -18.12
N GLU A 312 11.91 9.32 -18.55
CA GLU A 312 13.02 9.61 -19.47
C GLU A 312 14.34 9.81 -18.73
N SER A 313 15.41 9.16 -19.20
CA SER A 313 16.75 9.27 -18.59
C SER A 313 17.31 10.69 -18.59
N MET A 314 17.01 11.46 -19.64
CA MET A 314 17.42 12.87 -19.72
C MET A 314 16.76 13.73 -18.64
N VAL A 315 15.50 13.48 -18.31
CA VAL A 315 14.78 14.21 -17.25
C VAL A 315 15.39 13.89 -15.89
N ARG A 316 15.70 12.61 -15.63
CA ARG A 316 16.40 12.22 -14.40
C ARG A 316 17.76 12.92 -14.28
N ALA A 317 18.49 13.06 -15.38
CA ALA A 317 19.73 13.83 -15.42
C ALA A 317 19.51 15.34 -15.17
N SER A 318 18.48 15.94 -15.77
CA SER A 318 18.13 17.35 -15.53
C SER A 318 17.70 17.61 -14.08
N LEU A 319 17.01 16.67 -13.44
CA LEU A 319 16.66 16.76 -12.02
C LEU A 319 17.89 16.81 -11.11
N ARG A 320 18.93 16.03 -11.43
CA ARG A 320 20.21 16.08 -10.69
C ARG A 320 20.90 17.44 -10.79
N ASN A 321 20.85 18.05 -11.96
CA ASN A 321 21.52 19.32 -12.25
C ASN A 321 20.69 20.55 -11.86
N THR A 322 19.39 20.36 -11.57
CA THR A 322 18.51 21.42 -11.13
C THR A 322 18.66 21.62 -9.63
N GLU A 323 18.91 22.86 -9.21
CA GLU A 323 18.94 23.21 -7.80
C GLU A 323 17.64 22.80 -7.10
N ASN A 324 17.76 22.13 -5.96
CA ASN A 324 16.63 21.59 -5.19
C ASN A 324 15.70 20.62 -5.96
N GLY A 325 16.10 20.08 -7.14
CA GLY A 325 15.25 19.21 -7.95
C GLY A 325 14.73 17.98 -7.21
N PHE A 326 15.63 17.17 -6.63
CA PHE A 326 15.23 16.04 -5.79
C PHE A 326 14.63 16.47 -4.45
N LYS A 327 15.07 17.59 -3.87
CA LYS A 327 14.51 18.12 -2.63
C LYS A 327 13.02 18.43 -2.78
N THR A 328 12.61 18.98 -3.93
CA THR A 328 11.19 19.23 -4.25
C THR A 328 10.38 17.94 -4.35
N LEU A 329 10.91 16.88 -4.98
CA LEU A 329 10.20 15.59 -5.02
C LEU A 329 10.00 15.00 -3.61
N LEU A 330 11.03 15.07 -2.77
CA LEU A 330 10.95 14.58 -1.39
C LEU A 330 10.04 15.45 -0.51
N SER A 331 10.04 16.78 -0.69
CA SER A 331 9.16 17.67 0.08
C SER A 331 7.69 17.48 -0.29
N LEU A 332 7.39 17.21 -1.56
CA LEU A 332 6.03 16.88 -2.00
C LEU A 332 5.52 15.61 -1.31
N LEU A 333 6.36 14.58 -1.15
CA LEU A 333 5.96 13.39 -0.41
C LEU A 333 5.69 13.66 1.07
N MET A 334 6.28 14.70 1.65
CA MET A 334 6.09 15.10 3.05
C MET A 334 4.96 16.12 3.25
N ASN A 335 4.39 16.68 2.17
CA ASN A 335 3.35 17.70 2.24
C ASN A 335 1.94 17.04 2.25
N PRO A 336 1.15 17.18 3.32
CA PRO A 336 -0.19 16.60 3.41
C PRO A 336 -1.14 17.05 2.28
N SER A 337 -0.98 18.26 1.77
CA SER A 337 -1.78 18.78 0.64
C SER A 337 -1.50 18.03 -0.67
N ALA A 338 -0.38 17.31 -0.76
CA ALA A 338 -0.01 16.49 -1.91
C ALA A 338 -0.42 15.01 -1.77
N LYS A 339 -1.16 14.61 -0.72
CA LYS A 339 -1.50 13.20 -0.43
C LYS A 339 -2.10 12.46 -1.63
N GLN A 340 -2.96 13.13 -2.40
CA GLN A 340 -3.58 12.54 -3.60
C GLN A 340 -2.59 12.19 -4.72
N PHE A 341 -1.35 12.71 -4.68
CA PHE A 341 -0.29 12.45 -5.65
C PHE A 341 0.81 11.52 -5.14
N TYR A 342 0.71 11.00 -3.90
CA TYR A 342 1.79 10.21 -3.31
C TYR A 342 2.11 8.95 -4.13
N PHE A 343 1.09 8.31 -4.71
CA PHE A 343 1.30 7.15 -5.57
C PHE A 343 2.09 7.53 -6.82
N GLU A 344 1.69 8.58 -7.53
CA GLU A 344 2.35 9.08 -8.73
C GLU A 344 3.81 9.48 -8.47
N ILE A 345 4.05 10.16 -7.35
CA ILE A 345 5.40 10.58 -6.96
C ILE A 345 6.27 9.37 -6.58
N LEU A 346 5.74 8.41 -5.82
CA LEU A 346 6.48 7.19 -5.48
C LEU A 346 6.75 6.32 -6.72
N HIS A 347 5.79 6.24 -7.64
CA HIS A 347 5.98 5.58 -8.93
C HIS A 347 7.03 6.29 -9.80
N ALA A 348 7.12 7.61 -9.72
CA ALA A 348 8.22 8.35 -10.35
C ALA A 348 9.57 8.01 -9.70
N ILE A 349 9.61 7.84 -8.38
CA ILE A 349 10.83 7.45 -7.64
C ILE A 349 11.33 6.05 -8.06
N THR A 350 10.43 5.09 -8.36
CA THR A 350 10.88 3.77 -8.84
C THR A 350 11.60 3.84 -10.19
N GLN A 351 11.39 4.89 -11.00
CA GLN A 351 12.14 5.11 -12.25
C GLN A 351 13.63 5.37 -12.04
N PHE A 352 14.06 5.66 -10.80
CA PHE A 352 15.45 5.87 -10.43
C PHE A 352 16.14 4.59 -9.95
N ASN A 353 15.43 3.46 -9.80
CA ASN A 353 15.97 2.20 -9.26
C ASN A 353 17.24 1.67 -9.98
N TYR A 354 17.43 2.04 -11.24
CA TYR A 354 18.58 1.67 -12.07
C TYR A 354 19.52 2.85 -12.39
N ASP A 355 19.33 3.99 -11.74
CA ASP A 355 20.17 5.19 -11.85
C ASP A 355 20.90 5.44 -10.51
N GLU A 356 22.03 4.73 -10.32
CA GLU A 356 22.80 4.72 -9.08
C GLU A 356 23.21 6.14 -8.63
N HIS A 357 23.58 7.01 -9.58
CA HIS A 357 24.00 8.37 -9.24
C HIS A 357 22.83 9.20 -8.70
N SER A 358 21.66 9.15 -9.34
CA SER A 358 20.46 9.82 -8.84
C SER A 358 20.02 9.27 -7.48
N LEU A 359 20.01 7.93 -7.31
CA LEU A 359 19.63 7.31 -6.04
C LEU A 359 20.55 7.77 -4.90
N LYS A 360 21.86 7.85 -5.12
CA LYS A 360 22.79 8.36 -4.11
C LYS A 360 22.47 9.78 -3.67
N ILE A 361 22.08 10.67 -4.60
CA ILE A 361 21.70 12.04 -4.26
C ILE A 361 20.35 12.07 -3.51
N LEU A 362 19.37 11.28 -3.95
CA LEU A 362 18.09 11.13 -3.25
C LEU A 362 18.25 10.60 -1.82
N VAL A 363 19.10 9.58 -1.63
CA VAL A 363 19.45 9.03 -0.31
C VAL A 363 20.10 10.08 0.56
N LYS A 364 21.08 10.85 0.04
CA LYS A 364 21.67 12.00 0.76
C LYS A 364 20.63 13.08 1.10
N GLY A 365 19.60 13.23 0.28
CA GLY A 365 18.47 14.13 0.50
C GLY A 365 17.43 13.63 1.49
N GLY A 366 17.59 12.41 2.05
CA GLY A 366 16.68 11.86 3.05
C GLY A 366 15.61 10.90 2.51
N LEU A 367 15.76 10.38 1.28
CA LEU A 367 14.78 9.46 0.66
C LEU A 367 14.37 8.31 1.60
N ILE A 368 15.31 7.66 2.28
CA ILE A 368 15.01 6.51 3.14
C ILE A 368 14.06 6.91 4.28
N ASN A 369 14.32 8.04 4.95
CA ASN A 369 13.44 8.51 6.02
C ASN A 369 12.04 8.84 5.49
N VAL A 370 11.94 9.51 4.33
CA VAL A 370 10.66 9.80 3.68
C VAL A 370 9.89 8.51 3.37
N LEU A 371 10.56 7.50 2.81
CA LEU A 371 9.97 6.19 2.52
C LEU A 371 9.48 5.49 3.79
N LEU A 372 10.27 5.49 4.87
CA LEU A 372 9.90 4.88 6.14
C LEU A 372 8.72 5.61 6.80
N THR A 373 8.69 6.94 6.77
CA THR A 373 7.55 7.72 7.27
C THR A 373 6.28 7.38 6.51
N ARG A 374 6.33 7.36 5.17
CA ARG A 374 5.17 7.01 4.34
C ARG A 374 4.74 5.54 4.52
N LEU A 375 5.67 4.62 4.74
CA LEU A 375 5.35 3.21 5.02
C LEU A 375 4.66 3.06 6.38
N ARG A 376 5.11 3.79 7.40
CA ARG A 376 4.48 3.83 8.72
C ARG A 376 3.06 4.36 8.64
N GLU A 377 2.84 5.52 8.03
CA GLU A 377 1.50 6.09 7.85
C GLU A 377 0.58 5.14 7.06
N TYR A 378 1.10 4.50 6.00
CA TYR A 378 0.34 3.47 5.28
C TYR A 378 -0.04 2.29 6.18
N THR A 379 0.88 1.86 7.05
CA THR A 379 0.67 0.76 8.00
C THR A 379 -0.35 1.14 9.06
N GLU A 380 -0.36 2.38 9.55
CA GLU A 380 -1.35 2.88 10.50
C GLU A 380 -2.74 2.99 9.86
N GLU A 381 -2.83 3.45 8.61
CA GLU A 381 -4.09 3.63 7.89
C GLU A 381 -4.72 2.31 7.40
N ASN A 382 -3.91 1.31 7.04
CA ASN A 382 -4.36 0.06 6.40
C ASN A 382 -4.09 -1.19 7.23
N GLY A 383 -3.34 -1.07 8.32
CA GLY A 383 -3.01 -2.16 9.22
C GLY A 383 -4.17 -2.53 10.12
N THR A 384 -4.15 -3.78 10.56
CA THR A 384 -5.10 -4.31 11.54
C THR A 384 -4.34 -5.06 12.61
N VAL A 385 -4.82 -4.99 13.85
CA VAL A 385 -4.23 -5.80 14.91
C VAL A 385 -4.41 -7.27 14.53
N HIS A 386 -3.31 -8.02 14.57
CA HIS A 386 -3.33 -9.46 14.38
C HIS A 386 -4.33 -10.09 15.37
N ALA A 387 -5.47 -10.57 14.86
CA ALA A 387 -6.45 -11.36 15.60
C ALA A 387 -6.13 -12.86 15.47
N GLU A 388 -6.52 -13.66 16.46
CA GLU A 388 -6.38 -15.11 16.44
C GLU A 388 -7.03 -15.71 15.18
N ARG A 389 -6.25 -16.48 14.42
CA ARG A 389 -6.71 -17.14 13.19
C ARG A 389 -6.35 -18.62 13.26
N ILE A 390 -7.37 -19.44 13.46
CA ILE A 390 -7.26 -20.89 13.28
C ILE A 390 -7.13 -21.14 11.77
N ALA A 391 -6.19 -22.00 11.37
CA ALA A 391 -6.01 -22.35 9.96
C ALA A 391 -7.38 -22.71 9.33
N PRO A 392 -7.71 -22.21 8.12
CA PRO A 392 -8.88 -22.70 7.41
C PRO A 392 -8.73 -24.23 7.30
N ARG A 393 -9.67 -25.00 7.86
CA ARG A 393 -9.73 -26.44 7.62
C ARG A 393 -9.84 -26.61 6.10
N GLU A 394 -8.74 -26.96 5.45
CA GLU A 394 -8.73 -27.24 4.02
C GLU A 394 -9.77 -28.34 3.79
N ARG A 395 -10.80 -28.00 3.00
CA ARG A 395 -11.64 -29.03 2.40
C ARG A 395 -10.72 -29.91 1.59
N THR A 396 -10.47 -31.12 2.07
CA THR A 396 -9.92 -32.23 1.32
C THR A 396 -10.71 -32.38 0.03
N GLN A 397 -10.19 -31.80 -1.05
CA GLN A 397 -10.38 -32.22 -2.45
C GLN A 397 -9.34 -31.50 -3.30
N GLY A 398 -8.21 -32.18 -3.53
CA GLY A 398 -7.48 -32.06 -4.80
C GLY A 398 -6.39 -30.99 -4.96
N ALA A 399 -5.82 -30.40 -3.91
CA ALA A 399 -4.60 -29.60 -4.05
C ALA A 399 -3.59 -29.94 -2.95
N ILE A 400 -2.40 -30.39 -3.36
CA ILE A 400 -1.27 -30.67 -2.47
C ILE A 400 -0.79 -29.33 -1.87
N PRO A 401 -0.67 -29.18 -0.54
CA PRO A 401 -0.03 -28.02 0.07
C PRO A 401 1.45 -27.99 -0.32
N ILE A 402 1.89 -26.93 -0.99
CA ILE A 402 3.31 -26.72 -1.31
C ILE A 402 4.05 -26.37 -0.02
N GLN A 403 4.82 -27.33 0.50
CA GLN A 403 5.78 -27.10 1.57
C GLN A 403 6.97 -26.25 1.08
N PRO A 404 7.45 -25.28 1.88
CA PRO A 404 8.62 -24.49 1.55
C PRO A 404 9.91 -25.18 2.05
N HIS A 405 10.27 -26.31 1.46
CA HIS A 405 11.56 -26.95 1.72
C HIS A 405 12.24 -27.32 0.39
N SER A 406 12.99 -26.37 -0.20
CA SER A 406 14.22 -26.56 -0.99
C SER A 406 14.65 -25.24 -1.66
N PRO A 407 15.95 -24.93 -1.76
CA PRO A 407 16.47 -23.66 -2.31
C PRO A 407 16.35 -23.62 -3.84
N PRO A 408 16.16 -22.45 -4.48
CA PRO A 408 16.19 -22.37 -5.94
C PRO A 408 17.63 -22.55 -6.43
N SER A 409 17.89 -23.66 -7.09
CA SER A 409 19.07 -23.86 -7.94
C SER A 409 19.11 -22.80 -9.04
N HIS A 410 20.25 -22.12 -9.16
CA HIS A 410 20.78 -21.37 -10.31
C HIS A 410 19.78 -20.97 -11.40
N TYR A 411 19.34 -19.70 -11.38
CA TYR A 411 18.83 -19.05 -12.58
C TYR A 411 20.01 -18.50 -13.39
N GLN A 412 20.40 -19.25 -14.42
CA GLN A 412 21.15 -18.72 -15.56
C GLN A 412 20.28 -17.68 -16.28
N PHE A 413 20.81 -16.46 -16.38
CA PHE A 413 20.27 -15.40 -17.21
C PHE A 413 20.14 -15.86 -18.66
N SER A 414 18.94 -15.71 -19.24
CA SER A 414 18.77 -15.68 -20.70
C SER A 414 18.43 -14.23 -21.13
N PRO A 415 19.15 -13.64 -22.10
CA PRO A 415 18.93 -12.27 -22.56
C PRO A 415 17.72 -12.16 -23.52
N PRO A 416 17.15 -10.94 -23.70
CA PRO A 416 15.86 -10.75 -24.37
C PRO A 416 15.96 -10.85 -25.89
N ARG A 417 15.00 -11.54 -26.53
CA ARG A 417 14.85 -11.53 -28.00
C ARG A 417 13.75 -10.57 -28.45
N SER A 418 14.20 -9.54 -29.17
CA SER A 418 13.67 -8.90 -30.39
C SER A 418 12.17 -8.94 -30.74
N ILE A 419 11.66 -7.73 -31.02
CA ILE A 419 10.36 -7.32 -31.59
C ILE A 419 10.20 -7.73 -33.07
N SER A 420 8.99 -8.15 -33.50
CA SER A 420 8.29 -7.78 -34.77
C SER A 420 6.88 -8.43 -34.92
N PRO A 421 5.96 -7.89 -35.76
CA PRO A 421 4.50 -7.76 -35.48
C PRO A 421 3.57 -8.53 -36.48
N PRO A 422 2.30 -8.13 -36.73
CA PRO A 422 1.04 -8.58 -36.09
C PRO A 422 0.13 -9.43 -37.04
N GLY A 423 -0.83 -10.19 -36.48
CA GLY A 423 -1.86 -10.92 -37.22
C GLY A 423 -3.28 -10.44 -36.92
N SER A 424 -4.06 -10.27 -37.98
CA SER A 424 -5.40 -9.66 -38.12
C SER A 424 -6.56 -10.30 -37.30
N PRO A 425 -7.72 -9.62 -37.16
CA PRO A 425 -8.76 -9.90 -36.16
C PRO A 425 -9.88 -10.83 -36.67
N PRO A 426 -10.66 -11.47 -35.78
CA PRO A 426 -11.94 -12.05 -36.16
C PRO A 426 -13.13 -11.11 -35.92
N ALA A 427 -13.99 -11.18 -36.93
CA ALA A 427 -15.37 -10.72 -37.18
C ALA A 427 -16.29 -10.17 -36.08
N LEU A 428 -17.10 -9.24 -36.59
CA LEU A 428 -18.35 -8.62 -36.15
C LEU A 428 -19.41 -9.58 -35.56
N SER A 429 -20.16 -9.08 -34.57
CA SER A 429 -21.59 -9.37 -34.43
C SER A 429 -22.32 -8.11 -33.95
N ASP A 430 -23.36 -7.74 -34.70
CA ASP A 430 -24.36 -6.72 -34.40
C ASP A 430 -25.14 -7.06 -33.13
N ASP A 431 -25.52 -6.05 -32.35
CA ASP A 431 -26.95 -5.79 -32.08
C ASP A 431 -27.19 -4.50 -31.28
N LEU A 432 -28.42 -4.01 -31.49
CA LEU A 432 -28.91 -2.66 -31.40
C LEU A 432 -29.82 -2.47 -30.16
N GLU A 433 -29.75 -1.26 -29.58
CA GLU A 433 -30.83 -0.50 -28.92
C GLU A 433 -31.47 -0.83 -27.54
N THR A 434 -31.48 0.25 -26.74
CA THR A 434 -32.59 0.78 -25.93
C THR A 434 -32.79 0.34 -24.47
N ALA A 435 -32.50 1.28 -23.56
CA ALA A 435 -33.33 1.80 -22.46
C ALA A 435 -32.38 2.56 -21.51
N GLY A 436 -32.59 3.77 -21.01
CA GLY A 436 -33.85 4.43 -20.62
C GLY A 436 -33.68 4.88 -19.18
N LEU A 437 -33.27 6.15 -19.00
CA LEU A 437 -33.56 7.10 -17.89
C LEU A 437 -33.39 6.63 -16.42
N LEU A 438 -32.76 7.49 -15.58
CA LEU A 438 -33.42 8.21 -14.47
C LEU A 438 -32.43 8.93 -13.49
N PHE A 439 -32.76 10.21 -13.21
CA PHE A 439 -32.53 11.07 -12.02
C PHE A 439 -31.24 11.91 -11.75
N SER A 440 -31.43 13.24 -11.94
CA SER A 440 -31.19 14.41 -11.05
C SER A 440 -29.77 14.92 -10.70
N PRO A 441 -29.56 16.20 -10.27
CA PRO A 441 -30.52 17.27 -9.92
C PRO A 441 -30.29 18.67 -10.56
N LYS A 442 -31.23 19.58 -10.25
CA LYS A 442 -31.34 20.99 -10.65
C LYS A 442 -30.31 21.91 -9.95
N TYR A 443 -29.91 23.00 -10.63
CA TYR A 443 -29.24 24.16 -10.03
C TYR A 443 -29.83 25.46 -10.61
N GLU A 444 -30.25 26.38 -9.74
CA GLU A 444 -30.78 27.71 -10.08
C GLU A 444 -29.62 28.72 -10.28
N PRO A 445 -29.70 29.65 -11.25
CA PRO A 445 -28.76 30.77 -11.33
C PRO A 445 -29.33 32.02 -10.62
N SER A 446 -28.47 32.64 -9.81
CA SER A 446 -28.66 33.96 -9.20
C SER A 446 -28.12 35.06 -10.13
N ASP A 447 -28.81 36.19 -10.13
CA ASP A 447 -28.65 37.35 -11.02
C ASP A 447 -27.33 38.11 -10.87
N GLY A 448 -26.90 38.72 -11.98
CA GLY A 448 -25.82 39.71 -12.06
C GLY A 448 -25.57 40.13 -13.50
N GLU A 449 -26.03 41.32 -13.87
CA GLU A 449 -25.92 41.92 -15.21
C GLU A 449 -24.48 42.38 -15.54
N GLU A 450 -24.20 42.39 -16.85
CA GLU A 450 -23.26 43.24 -17.62
C GLU A 450 -22.16 42.53 -18.45
N ASP A 451 -22.07 42.99 -19.70
CA ASP A 451 -21.18 42.71 -20.83
C ASP A 451 -21.22 41.34 -21.55
N SER A 452 -21.85 41.37 -22.74
CA SER A 452 -22.09 40.25 -23.64
C SER A 452 -20.84 39.84 -24.43
N ILE A 453 -19.95 39.09 -23.79
CA ILE A 453 -18.87 38.33 -24.44
C ILE A 453 -19.43 36.98 -24.91
N THR A 454 -19.31 36.69 -26.21
CA THR A 454 -19.74 35.43 -26.81
C THR A 454 -18.97 34.27 -26.20
N GLN A 455 -19.68 33.31 -25.57
CA GLN A 455 -19.09 32.17 -24.86
C GLN A 455 -18.20 31.34 -25.81
N THR A 456 -16.89 31.51 -25.69
CA THR A 456 -15.88 30.53 -26.14
C THR A 456 -16.06 29.22 -25.38
N PRO A 457 -15.74 28.03 -25.95
CA PRO A 457 -15.86 26.77 -25.24
C PRO A 457 -14.97 26.87 -23.99
N SER A 458 -15.60 26.88 -22.82
CA SER A 458 -14.92 27.05 -21.56
C SER A 458 -14.06 25.83 -21.29
N SER A 459 -12.83 26.06 -20.84
CA SER A 459 -11.94 25.04 -20.26
C SER A 459 -12.47 24.47 -18.93
N SER A 460 -13.76 24.66 -18.64
CA SER A 460 -14.46 24.26 -17.43
C SER A 460 -15.26 22.98 -17.69
N SER A 461 -14.61 21.95 -18.22
CA SER A 461 -14.94 20.61 -17.76
C SER A 461 -14.19 20.43 -16.45
N SER A 462 -14.91 20.45 -15.33
CA SER A 462 -14.38 19.99 -14.05
C SER A 462 -13.65 18.67 -14.29
N PHE A 463 -12.34 18.67 -14.08
CA PHE A 463 -11.46 17.51 -14.24
C PHE A 463 -11.71 16.57 -13.05
N SER A 464 -12.84 15.87 -13.06
CA SER A 464 -13.08 14.70 -12.20
C SER A 464 -12.58 13.40 -12.84
N LYS A 465 -11.82 13.48 -13.95
CA LYS A 465 -11.26 12.33 -14.68
C LYS A 465 -9.84 12.57 -15.22
N CYS A 466 -8.93 13.08 -14.38
CA CYS A 466 -7.48 12.88 -14.60
C CYS A 466 -6.97 11.77 -13.68
N SER A 467 -7.70 10.66 -13.66
CA SER A 467 -7.11 9.35 -13.35
C SER A 467 -6.88 8.70 -14.71
N SER A 468 -5.62 8.59 -15.11
CA SER A 468 -5.07 7.53 -15.96
C SER A 468 -6.07 6.75 -16.86
N ASN A 469 -6.65 7.40 -17.87
CA ASN A 469 -7.33 6.69 -18.97
C ASN A 469 -6.33 6.15 -20.00
N GLY A 470 -5.51 5.23 -19.49
CA GLY A 470 -4.64 4.34 -20.22
C GLY A 470 -4.47 3.05 -19.42
N ASN A 471 -5.58 2.47 -18.95
CA ASN A 471 -5.75 1.06 -18.52
C ASN A 471 -7.15 0.82 -17.90
N GLU A 472 -8.25 1.20 -18.58
CA GLU A 472 -9.62 0.89 -18.13
C GLU A 472 -9.98 -0.62 -18.19
N LYS A 473 -9.03 -1.51 -18.51
CA LYS A 473 -9.17 -2.98 -18.38
C LYS A 473 -8.47 -3.58 -17.16
N LEU A 474 -7.86 -2.78 -16.28
CA LEU A 474 -7.20 -3.26 -15.05
C LEU A 474 -7.90 -2.84 -13.75
N LEU A 475 -9.00 -2.08 -13.82
CA LEU A 475 -9.69 -1.54 -12.66
C LEU A 475 -10.60 -2.52 -11.90
N GLU A 476 -10.66 -3.79 -12.32
CA GLU A 476 -11.30 -4.86 -11.53
C GLU A 476 -10.30 -5.87 -10.92
N THR A 477 -8.98 -5.66 -11.05
CA THR A 477 -7.98 -6.48 -10.33
C THR A 477 -6.79 -5.64 -9.84
N GLY A 478 -6.89 -5.15 -8.61
CA GLY A 478 -5.74 -4.68 -7.81
C GLY A 478 -5.43 -3.19 -7.91
N SER A 479 -5.95 -2.42 -6.94
CA SER A 479 -5.38 -1.11 -6.61
C SER A 479 -3.86 -1.27 -6.41
N THR A 480 -3.05 -0.64 -7.25
CA THR A 480 -1.60 -0.57 -7.08
C THR A 480 -1.31 0.28 -5.85
N ARG A 481 -1.02 -0.37 -4.73
CA ARG A 481 -0.88 0.28 -3.43
C ARG A 481 0.47 1.01 -3.29
N ILE A 482 0.44 2.13 -2.58
CA ILE A 482 1.59 3.02 -2.26
C ILE A 482 2.78 2.22 -1.68
N ASP A 483 2.49 1.27 -0.79
CA ASP A 483 3.47 0.38 -0.15
C ASP A 483 4.32 -0.43 -1.15
N SER A 484 3.77 -0.83 -2.30
CA SER A 484 4.49 -1.59 -3.32
C SER A 484 5.66 -0.78 -3.89
N CYS A 485 5.45 0.51 -4.17
CA CYS A 485 6.51 1.39 -4.68
C CYS A 485 7.57 1.66 -3.59
N ILE A 486 7.14 1.83 -2.34
CA ILE A 486 8.05 2.04 -1.22
C ILE A 486 8.94 0.82 -1.02
N LEU A 487 8.35 -0.38 -0.88
CA LEU A 487 9.10 -1.60 -0.64
C LEU A 487 9.98 -2.00 -1.82
N GLU A 488 9.56 -1.73 -3.06
CA GLU A 488 10.40 -1.93 -4.23
C GLU A 488 11.64 -1.03 -4.21
N THR A 489 11.46 0.25 -3.88
CA THR A 489 12.58 1.19 -3.76
C THR A 489 13.51 0.83 -2.60
N LEU A 490 12.97 0.52 -1.43
CA LEU A 490 13.75 0.08 -0.26
C LEU A 490 14.53 -1.21 -0.57
N CYS A 491 13.88 -2.20 -1.18
CA CYS A 491 14.51 -3.45 -1.60
C CYS A 491 15.68 -3.17 -2.55
N GLN A 492 15.49 -2.32 -3.56
CA GLN A 492 16.55 -1.96 -4.50
C GLN A 492 17.72 -1.20 -3.85
N LEU A 493 17.45 -0.38 -2.84
CA LEU A 493 18.50 0.31 -2.08
C LEU A 493 19.38 -0.67 -1.29
N THR A 494 18.87 -1.86 -0.92
CA THR A 494 19.69 -2.88 -0.25
C THR A 494 20.73 -3.54 -1.17
N TYR A 495 20.53 -3.51 -2.50
CA TYR A 495 21.44 -4.12 -3.48
C TYR A 495 22.48 -3.14 -4.06
N GLN A 496 22.62 -1.95 -3.47
CA GLN A 496 23.61 -0.98 -3.95
C GLN A 496 25.04 -1.49 -3.68
N PRO A 497 26.03 -1.23 -4.57
CA PRO A 497 27.39 -1.71 -4.39
C PRO A 497 28.07 -1.23 -3.12
N GLN A 498 27.67 -0.05 -2.63
CA GLN A 498 28.16 0.53 -1.38
C GLN A 498 27.06 0.48 -0.32
N PRO A 499 27.33 -0.06 0.88
CA PRO A 499 26.34 -0.19 1.93
C PRO A 499 25.86 1.19 2.41
N ILE A 500 24.55 1.36 2.48
CA ILE A 500 23.89 2.57 2.96
C ILE A 500 23.55 2.40 4.45
N ARG A 501 24.38 2.98 5.33
CA ARG A 501 24.31 2.77 6.79
C ARG A 501 22.91 2.90 7.39
N ILE A 502 22.12 3.89 6.96
CA ILE A 502 20.78 4.13 7.52
C ILE A 502 19.78 2.98 7.29
N LEU A 503 19.99 2.12 6.28
CA LEU A 503 19.17 0.92 6.07
C LEU A 503 19.35 -0.11 7.20
N GLY A 504 20.52 -0.13 7.85
CA GLY A 504 20.80 -0.99 8.99
C GLY A 504 20.27 -0.44 10.32
N SER A 505 19.55 0.69 10.31
CA SER A 505 19.02 1.32 11.52
C SER A 505 17.81 0.58 12.10
N LYS A 506 17.63 0.71 13.41
CA LYS A 506 16.48 0.26 14.17
C LYS A 506 15.19 0.78 13.59
N THR A 507 15.14 2.06 13.20
CA THR A 507 13.96 2.64 12.57
C THR A 507 13.56 1.88 11.30
N THR A 508 14.52 1.47 10.48
CA THR A 508 14.23 0.69 9.26
C THR A 508 13.70 -0.70 9.62
N VAL A 509 14.37 -1.39 10.54
CA VAL A 509 14.00 -2.74 10.97
C VAL A 509 12.61 -2.72 11.63
N ASP A 510 12.38 -1.84 12.60
CA ASP A 510 11.10 -1.72 13.30
C ASP A 510 9.95 -1.38 12.36
N THR A 511 10.15 -0.44 11.42
CA THR A 511 9.11 -0.11 10.41
C THR A 511 8.78 -1.31 9.52
N LEU A 512 9.77 -2.10 9.09
CA LEU A 512 9.53 -3.31 8.31
C LEU A 512 8.81 -4.39 9.14
N LEU A 513 9.22 -4.59 10.39
CA LEU A 513 8.61 -5.55 11.30
C LEU A 513 7.14 -5.19 11.60
N GLU A 514 6.87 -3.92 11.90
CA GLU A 514 5.53 -3.39 12.14
C GLU A 514 4.62 -3.55 10.91
N TYR A 515 5.14 -3.22 9.72
CA TYR A 515 4.45 -3.45 8.45
C TYR A 515 4.12 -4.94 8.24
N MET A 516 5.08 -5.83 8.48
CA MET A 516 4.94 -7.27 8.28
C MET A 516 3.89 -7.93 9.17
N VAL A 517 3.68 -7.42 10.39
CA VAL A 517 2.71 -7.97 11.35
C VAL A 517 1.32 -7.32 11.23
N SER A 518 1.26 -6.08 10.76
CA SER A 518 -0.01 -5.31 10.76
C SER A 518 -0.86 -5.56 9.52
N LEU A 519 -0.28 -5.90 8.37
CA LEU A 519 -1.06 -6.06 7.14
C LEU A 519 -1.67 -7.46 6.97
N PRO A 520 -2.91 -7.55 6.46
CA PRO A 520 -3.60 -8.82 6.31
C PRO A 520 -2.95 -9.68 5.21
N TYR A 521 -2.50 -10.86 5.61
CA TYR A 521 -2.20 -11.97 4.72
C TYR A 521 -3.47 -12.79 4.43
N PRO A 522 -3.72 -13.29 3.20
CA PRO A 522 -2.85 -13.30 2.00
C PRO A 522 -3.00 -12.10 1.06
N GLN A 523 -3.87 -11.13 1.36
CA GLN A 523 -4.18 -10.01 0.45
C GLN A 523 -2.93 -9.20 0.05
N CYS A 524 -1.94 -9.10 0.96
CA CYS A 524 -0.70 -8.35 0.74
C CYS A 524 0.52 -9.26 0.48
N ARG A 525 0.33 -10.52 0.03
CA ARG A 525 1.41 -11.52 -0.08
C ARG A 525 2.64 -11.04 -0.84
N GLN A 526 2.47 -10.39 -1.99
CA GLN A 526 3.62 -9.95 -2.81
C GLN A 526 4.47 -8.90 -2.07
N ASN A 527 3.81 -7.94 -1.41
CA ASN A 527 4.50 -6.91 -0.65
C ASN A 527 5.13 -7.47 0.64
N TYR A 528 4.48 -8.45 1.29
CA TYR A 528 5.09 -9.19 2.40
C TYR A 528 6.40 -9.88 1.99
N VAL A 529 6.43 -10.52 0.81
CA VAL A 529 7.65 -11.13 0.27
C VAL A 529 8.70 -10.07 -0.03
N LYS A 530 8.33 -8.90 -0.58
CA LYS A 530 9.27 -7.78 -0.79
C LYS A 530 9.85 -7.30 0.55
N ALA A 531 9.03 -7.06 1.57
CA ALA A 531 9.49 -6.64 2.90
C ALA A 531 10.43 -7.67 3.54
N THR A 532 10.10 -8.96 3.44
CA THR A 532 10.96 -10.06 3.93
C THR A 532 12.30 -10.07 3.20
N LYS A 533 12.32 -9.90 1.87
CA LYS A 533 13.56 -9.81 1.09
C LYS A 533 14.39 -8.58 1.46
N THR A 534 13.76 -7.42 1.64
CA THR A 534 14.43 -6.20 2.10
C THR A 534 15.10 -6.43 3.45
N LEU A 535 14.36 -6.97 4.44
CA LEU A 535 14.90 -7.25 5.77
C LEU A 535 16.01 -8.31 5.73
N SER A 536 15.82 -9.39 4.97
CA SER A 536 16.83 -10.44 4.74
C SER A 536 18.12 -9.87 4.13
N SER A 537 18.02 -8.97 3.14
CA SER A 537 19.17 -8.29 2.54
C SER A 537 19.88 -7.35 3.52
N ILE A 538 19.14 -6.66 4.39
CA ILE A 538 19.71 -5.83 5.46
C ILE A 538 20.50 -6.71 6.45
N VAL A 539 19.94 -7.81 6.94
CA VAL A 539 20.59 -8.62 7.98
C VAL A 539 21.79 -9.43 7.48
N THR A 540 21.84 -9.74 6.18
CA THR A 540 22.97 -10.44 5.53
C THR A 540 24.13 -9.51 5.18
N CYS A 541 23.93 -8.20 5.22
CA CYS A 541 24.99 -7.22 4.99
C CYS A 541 25.89 -7.07 6.22
N LYS A 542 27.12 -7.60 6.11
CA LYS A 542 28.14 -7.55 7.18
C LYS A 542 28.43 -6.14 7.70
N HIS A 543 28.31 -5.12 6.85
CA HIS A 543 28.56 -3.72 7.23
C HIS A 543 27.48 -3.14 8.15
N TYR A 544 26.30 -3.74 8.21
CA TYR A 544 25.24 -3.31 9.11
C TYR A 544 25.26 -4.07 10.44
N PHE A 545 25.99 -5.18 10.54
CA PHE A 545 25.97 -6.07 11.69
C PHE A 545 26.22 -5.36 13.02
N ASN A 546 27.24 -4.49 13.11
CA ASN A 546 27.52 -3.73 14.33
C ASN A 546 26.32 -2.89 14.78
N ASN A 547 25.69 -2.18 13.83
CA ASN A 547 24.53 -1.34 14.11
C ASN A 547 23.31 -2.19 14.51
N LEU A 548 23.06 -3.31 13.80
CA LEU A 548 21.98 -4.24 14.11
C LEU A 548 22.13 -4.85 15.51
N LEU A 549 23.36 -5.07 15.95
CA LEU A 549 23.67 -5.58 17.29
C LEU A 549 23.57 -4.49 18.35
N GLU A 550 24.05 -3.27 18.09
CA GLU A 550 23.95 -2.13 19.02
C GLU A 550 22.50 -1.74 19.30
N GLU A 551 21.66 -1.73 18.26
CA GLU A 551 20.28 -1.26 18.38
C GLU A 551 19.26 -2.39 18.67
N GLU A 552 19.75 -3.55 19.13
CA GLU A 552 18.96 -4.70 19.56
C GLU A 552 18.05 -5.31 18.47
N CYS A 553 18.39 -5.16 17.19
CA CYS A 553 17.55 -5.64 16.09
C CYS A 553 17.32 -7.16 16.12
N VAL A 554 18.30 -7.93 16.61
CA VAL A 554 18.17 -9.39 16.82
C VAL A 554 17.01 -9.70 17.77
N LEU A 555 16.96 -8.99 18.89
CA LEU A 555 15.92 -9.16 19.91
C LEU A 555 14.57 -8.62 19.42
N ALA A 556 14.56 -7.55 18.62
CA ALA A 556 13.35 -7.02 18.01
C ALA A 556 12.72 -8.03 17.02
N ILE A 557 13.53 -8.67 16.17
CA ILE A 557 13.06 -9.71 15.23
C ILE A 557 12.47 -10.90 16.00
N ASP A 558 13.17 -11.38 17.03
CA ASP A 558 12.65 -12.45 17.91
C ASP A 558 11.31 -12.04 18.53
N ARG A 559 11.26 -10.87 19.16
CA ARG A 559 10.08 -10.36 19.86
C ARG A 559 8.86 -10.23 18.96
N VAL A 560 9.04 -9.67 17.76
CA VAL A 560 7.92 -9.31 16.88
C VAL A 560 7.48 -10.48 15.99
N LEU A 561 8.42 -11.32 15.52
CA LEU A 561 8.10 -12.39 14.57
C LEU A 561 8.10 -13.78 15.22
N CYS A 562 9.04 -14.08 16.12
CA CYS A 562 9.23 -15.44 16.63
C CYS A 562 8.32 -15.80 17.80
N ARG A 563 7.85 -14.81 18.57
CA ARG A 563 7.00 -15.02 19.76
C ARG A 563 5.51 -15.06 19.37
N PRO A 564 4.82 -16.20 19.48
CA PRO A 564 3.40 -16.27 19.17
C PRO A 564 2.58 -15.45 20.17
N ARG A 565 1.60 -14.70 19.66
CA ARG A 565 0.66 -13.91 20.49
C ARG A 565 -0.57 -14.71 20.91
N HIS A 566 -0.88 -15.77 20.17
CA HIS A 566 -2.04 -16.64 20.39
C HIS A 566 -1.60 -18.10 20.34
N ASN A 567 -2.27 -18.95 21.11
CA ASN A 567 -2.09 -20.40 21.03
C ASN A 567 -2.71 -20.91 19.73
N ASP A 568 -2.08 -21.90 19.09
CA ASP A 568 -2.58 -22.57 17.87
C ASP A 568 -2.99 -21.66 16.68
N CYS A 569 -2.43 -20.46 16.60
CA CYS A 569 -2.72 -19.50 15.53
C CYS A 569 -1.81 -19.72 14.31
N TRP A 570 -2.43 -19.90 13.13
CA TRP A 570 -1.73 -20.12 11.86
C TRP A 570 -0.83 -18.93 11.47
N GLU A 571 -1.33 -17.72 11.63
CA GLU A 571 -0.59 -16.50 11.29
C GLU A 571 0.61 -16.30 12.23
N CYS A 572 0.45 -16.60 13.53
CA CYS A 572 1.56 -16.62 14.48
C CYS A 572 2.63 -17.65 14.08
N SER A 573 2.22 -18.85 13.64
CA SER A 573 3.19 -19.85 13.16
C SER A 573 3.93 -19.36 11.91
N ARG A 574 3.21 -18.78 10.94
CA ARG A 574 3.80 -18.24 9.71
C ARG A 574 4.79 -17.10 9.98
N LEU A 575 4.44 -16.17 10.87
CA LEU A 575 5.33 -15.09 11.30
C LEU A 575 6.57 -15.67 11.99
N ARG A 576 6.39 -16.67 12.86
CA ARG A 576 7.48 -17.36 13.54
C ARG A 576 8.44 -18.05 12.58
N ASP A 577 7.93 -18.73 11.56
CA ASP A 577 8.76 -19.37 10.54
C ASP A 577 9.55 -18.33 9.74
N THR A 578 8.93 -17.17 9.44
CA THR A 578 9.60 -16.05 8.77
C THR A 578 10.67 -15.41 9.66
N GLY A 579 10.39 -15.21 10.95
CA GLY A 579 11.35 -14.68 11.92
C GLY A 579 12.56 -15.60 12.09
N ARG A 580 12.33 -16.91 12.21
CA ARG A 580 13.39 -17.93 12.25
C ARG A 580 14.26 -17.90 11.00
N TYR A 581 13.65 -17.78 9.81
CA TYR A 581 14.38 -17.61 8.56
C TYR A 581 15.27 -16.36 8.58
N ILE A 582 14.74 -15.19 8.98
CA ILE A 582 15.51 -13.95 9.02
C ILE A 582 16.66 -14.04 10.04
N LEU A 583 16.44 -14.62 11.22
CA LEU A 583 17.50 -14.83 12.21
C LEU A 583 18.57 -15.80 11.70
N GLN A 584 18.20 -16.82 10.93
CA GLN A 584 19.13 -17.72 10.27
C GLN A 584 19.97 -17.00 9.20
N GLU A 585 19.39 -16.08 8.43
CA GLU A 585 20.13 -15.25 7.48
C GLU A 585 21.10 -14.30 8.21
N LEU A 586 20.64 -13.67 9.31
CA LEU A 586 21.47 -12.81 10.16
C LEU A 586 22.64 -13.59 10.80
N ALA A 587 22.44 -14.88 11.11
CA ALA A 587 23.48 -15.77 11.60
C ALA A 587 24.68 -15.88 10.65
N GLY A 588 24.48 -15.69 9.34
CA GLY A 588 25.57 -15.65 8.36
C GLY A 588 26.50 -14.44 8.56
N SER A 589 25.94 -13.28 8.93
CA SER A 589 26.71 -12.08 9.28
C SER A 589 27.37 -12.23 10.65
N ALA A 590 26.62 -12.74 11.64
CA ALA A 590 27.08 -12.90 13.01
C ALA A 590 28.26 -13.87 13.15
N GLN A 591 28.26 -14.96 12.38
CA GLN A 591 29.31 -15.99 12.39
C GLN A 591 30.41 -15.73 11.36
N SER A 592 30.44 -14.55 10.74
CA SER A 592 31.56 -14.12 9.91
C SER A 592 32.73 -13.68 10.79
N GLY A 593 33.96 -13.65 10.24
CA GLY A 593 35.12 -13.21 11.03
C GLY A 593 34.99 -11.79 11.62
N LEU A 594 34.24 -10.90 10.94
CA LEU A 594 33.90 -9.58 11.49
C LEU A 594 32.92 -9.72 12.67
N GLY A 595 31.86 -10.51 12.51
CA GLY A 595 30.83 -10.69 13.52
C GLY A 595 31.36 -11.38 14.78
N GLU A 596 32.17 -12.43 14.62
CA GLU A 596 32.88 -13.10 15.71
C GLU A 596 33.79 -12.12 16.47
N GLY A 597 34.59 -11.34 15.74
CA GLY A 597 35.49 -10.34 16.34
C GLY A 597 34.73 -9.27 17.12
N GLU A 598 33.63 -8.75 16.56
CA GLU A 598 32.81 -7.73 17.21
C GLU A 598 32.11 -8.27 18.47
N MET A 599 31.49 -9.44 18.40
CA MET A 599 30.84 -10.07 19.57
C MET A 599 31.86 -10.36 20.67
N THR A 600 33.02 -10.89 20.30
CA THR A 600 34.13 -11.16 21.22
C THR A 600 34.61 -9.89 21.89
N TYR A 601 34.82 -8.82 21.12
CA TYR A 601 35.26 -7.52 21.63
C TYR A 601 34.25 -6.94 22.65
N ARG A 602 32.95 -6.98 22.34
CA ARG A 602 31.89 -6.48 23.23
C ARG A 602 31.77 -7.29 24.52
N LEU A 603 32.05 -8.60 24.46
CA LEU A 603 32.01 -9.51 25.59
C LEU A 603 33.33 -9.57 26.39
N ALA A 604 34.42 -9.03 25.87
CA ALA A 604 35.74 -9.09 26.51
C ALA A 604 35.84 -8.23 27.77
N THR A 605 34.98 -7.22 27.93
CA THR A 605 35.00 -6.32 29.09
C THR A 605 34.52 -7.05 30.34
N SER A 606 35.27 -6.95 31.44
CA SER A 606 34.93 -7.59 32.72
C SER A 606 33.71 -6.98 33.41
N SER A 607 33.34 -5.74 33.08
CA SER A 607 32.13 -5.07 33.54
C SER A 607 31.00 -5.25 32.54
N GLN A 608 29.78 -5.46 33.05
CA GLN A 608 28.59 -5.53 32.21
C GLN A 608 28.25 -4.15 31.66
N THR A 609 28.40 -3.99 30.36
CA THR A 609 27.94 -2.82 29.61
C THR A 609 26.61 -3.13 28.94
N PRO A 610 25.79 -2.13 28.58
CA PRO A 610 24.58 -2.35 27.81
C PRO A 610 24.85 -3.18 26.53
N LEU A 611 25.95 -2.91 25.84
CA LEU A 611 26.35 -3.63 24.63
C LEU A 611 26.76 -5.09 24.90
N SER A 612 27.44 -5.38 26.02
CA SER A 612 27.78 -6.77 26.37
C SER A 612 26.52 -7.57 26.73
N ILE A 613 25.56 -6.95 27.42
CA ILE A 613 24.25 -7.56 27.73
C ILE A 613 23.48 -7.88 26.45
N THR A 614 23.32 -6.89 25.56
CA THR A 614 22.64 -7.09 24.27
C THR A 614 23.33 -8.15 23.42
N THR A 615 24.66 -8.19 23.43
CA THR A 615 25.44 -9.23 22.73
C THR A 615 25.18 -10.61 23.32
N ALA A 616 25.25 -10.76 24.65
CA ALA A 616 25.00 -12.02 25.34
C ALA A 616 23.57 -12.54 25.10
N LEU A 617 22.56 -11.65 25.11
CA LEU A 617 21.18 -11.98 24.76
C LEU A 617 21.04 -12.40 23.29
N SER A 618 21.83 -11.82 22.39
CA SER A 618 21.74 -12.10 20.94
C SER A 618 22.42 -13.43 20.54
N VAL A 619 23.48 -13.84 21.23
CA VAL A 619 24.29 -15.04 20.89
C VAL A 619 23.43 -16.29 20.67
N PRO A 620 22.49 -16.67 21.56
CA PRO A 620 21.64 -17.84 21.35
C PRO A 620 20.83 -17.82 20.05
N HIS A 621 20.43 -16.63 19.59
CA HIS A 621 19.58 -16.44 18.41
C HIS A 621 20.33 -16.67 17.10
N VAL A 622 21.62 -16.34 17.06
CA VAL A 622 22.36 -16.14 15.80
C VAL A 622 23.63 -16.98 15.68
N ILE A 623 24.07 -17.64 16.75
CA ILE A 623 25.28 -18.49 16.71
C ILE A 623 24.87 -19.96 16.75
N ARG A 624 25.25 -20.71 15.70
CA ARG A 624 24.98 -22.14 15.57
C ARG A 624 26.27 -22.95 15.44
N GLN A 625 27.39 -22.35 15.04
CA GLN A 625 28.68 -23.04 15.00
C GLN A 625 29.12 -23.43 16.41
N PRO A 626 29.34 -24.74 16.70
CA PRO A 626 29.65 -25.19 18.06
C PRO A 626 30.88 -24.48 18.64
N ASN A 627 32.02 -24.48 17.93
CA ASN A 627 33.26 -23.92 18.47
C ASN A 627 33.12 -22.44 18.85
N LEU A 628 32.49 -21.65 17.98
CA LEU A 628 32.23 -20.23 18.22
C LEU A 628 31.24 -20.04 19.39
N LEU A 629 30.15 -20.81 19.41
CA LEU A 629 29.17 -20.76 20.51
C LEU A 629 29.84 -21.07 21.86
N ASN A 630 30.67 -22.11 21.93
CA ASN A 630 31.43 -22.45 23.14
C ASN A 630 32.38 -21.34 23.57
N SER A 631 33.11 -20.76 22.60
CA SER A 631 34.03 -19.67 22.84
C SER A 631 33.31 -18.45 23.43
N LEU A 632 32.19 -18.05 22.84
CA LEU A 632 31.42 -16.89 23.31
C LEU A 632 30.75 -17.16 24.66
N LEU A 633 30.12 -18.32 24.85
CA LEU A 633 29.41 -18.66 26.10
C LEU A 633 30.34 -18.77 27.29
N PHE A 634 31.45 -19.52 27.15
CA PHE A 634 32.34 -19.84 28.26
C PHE A 634 33.65 -19.04 28.24
N GLY A 635 34.29 -18.90 27.07
CA GLY A 635 35.53 -18.14 26.93
C GLY A 635 35.34 -16.63 27.14
N HIS A 636 34.24 -16.09 26.60
CA HIS A 636 33.89 -14.67 26.70
C HIS A 636 32.70 -14.40 27.64
N ARG A 637 32.37 -15.36 28.52
CA ARG A 637 31.39 -15.20 29.61
C ARG A 637 29.98 -14.77 29.18
N ALA A 638 29.58 -14.99 27.92
CA ALA A 638 28.22 -14.62 27.48
C ALA A 638 27.13 -15.35 28.28
N LEU A 639 27.36 -16.60 28.69
CA LEU A 639 26.40 -17.35 29.51
C LEU A 639 26.22 -16.70 30.90
N HIS A 640 27.31 -16.29 31.54
CA HIS A 640 27.24 -15.62 32.84
C HIS A 640 26.50 -14.29 32.72
N CYS A 641 26.81 -13.49 31.69
CA CYS A 641 26.10 -12.24 31.43
C CYS A 641 24.60 -12.48 31.16
N LEU A 642 24.25 -13.51 30.41
CA LEU A 642 22.86 -13.92 30.15
C LEU A 642 22.11 -14.30 31.43
N LEU A 643 22.75 -15.04 32.35
CA LEU A 643 22.16 -15.43 33.63
C LEU A 643 21.97 -14.22 34.55
N ASP A 644 22.95 -13.32 34.66
CA ASP A 644 22.81 -12.09 35.44
C ASP A 644 21.65 -11.22 34.94
N THR A 645 21.48 -11.19 33.61
CA THR A 645 20.42 -10.44 32.93
C THR A 645 19.01 -10.94 33.28
N LEU A 646 18.85 -12.17 33.78
CA LEU A 646 17.56 -12.66 34.28
C LEU A 646 16.99 -11.80 35.42
N ASN A 647 17.84 -11.08 36.18
CA ASN A 647 17.39 -10.20 37.26
C ASN A 647 16.84 -8.85 36.75
N THR A 648 17.24 -8.42 35.55
CA THR A 648 16.99 -7.06 35.05
C THR A 648 16.15 -7.04 33.77
N ARG A 649 16.28 -8.04 32.90
CA ARG A 649 15.64 -8.13 31.57
C ARG A 649 15.15 -9.55 31.28
N ILE A 650 14.24 -10.03 32.12
CA ILE A 650 13.73 -11.41 32.05
C ILE A 650 12.98 -11.69 30.74
N GLU A 651 12.30 -10.69 30.18
CA GLU A 651 11.54 -10.80 28.92
C GLU A 651 12.40 -11.13 27.71
N GLU A 652 13.70 -10.80 27.74
CA GLU A 652 14.67 -11.16 26.70
C GLU A 652 15.55 -12.34 27.12
N ALA A 653 15.94 -12.43 28.39
CA ALA A 653 16.83 -13.49 28.87
C ALA A 653 16.19 -14.89 28.78
N VAL A 654 14.92 -15.04 29.18
CA VAL A 654 14.24 -16.34 29.15
C VAL A 654 14.07 -16.88 27.72
N PRO A 655 13.58 -16.11 26.73
CA PRO A 655 13.54 -16.58 25.34
C PRO A 655 14.92 -16.89 24.76
N SER A 656 15.94 -16.12 25.14
CA SER A 656 17.32 -16.37 24.70
C SER A 656 17.85 -17.70 25.26
N LEU A 657 17.59 -18.01 26.54
CA LEU A 657 17.90 -19.31 27.13
C LEU A 657 17.10 -20.45 26.50
N HIS A 658 15.80 -20.25 26.27
CA HIS A 658 14.97 -21.25 25.59
C HIS A 658 15.52 -21.60 24.20
N ASN A 659 15.91 -20.58 23.43
CA ASN A 659 16.48 -20.82 22.11
C ASN A 659 17.92 -21.39 22.18
N LEU A 660 18.70 -21.11 23.23
CA LEU A 660 19.95 -21.82 23.50
C LEU A 660 19.69 -23.31 23.75
N PHE A 661 18.74 -23.66 24.61
CA PHE A 661 18.37 -25.05 24.92
C PHE A 661 17.87 -25.78 23.68
N THR A 662 17.08 -25.10 22.85
CA THR A 662 16.64 -25.60 21.55
C THR A 662 17.81 -25.85 20.60
N THR A 663 18.80 -24.93 20.57
CA THR A 663 20.01 -25.10 19.75
C THR A 663 20.84 -26.30 20.18
N LEU A 664 20.93 -26.53 21.49
CA LEU A 664 21.65 -27.65 22.08
C LEU A 664 20.87 -28.98 22.06
N ASP A 665 19.66 -28.98 21.50
CA ASP A 665 18.75 -30.14 21.44
C ASP A 665 18.48 -30.76 22.83
N VAL A 666 18.34 -29.91 23.86
CA VAL A 666 17.95 -30.36 25.20
C VAL A 666 16.54 -30.91 25.17
N LYS A 667 16.36 -32.15 25.63
CA LYS A 667 15.06 -32.85 25.61
C LYS A 667 14.21 -32.46 26.81
N ASN A 668 12.90 -32.32 26.58
CA ASN A 668 11.90 -32.25 27.64
C ASN A 668 11.97 -33.57 28.45
N PRO A 669 12.13 -33.53 29.79
CA PRO A 669 12.19 -34.74 30.62
C PRO A 669 10.86 -35.51 30.67
N GLN A 670 9.74 -34.89 30.29
CA GLN A 670 8.44 -35.53 30.35
C GLN A 670 8.32 -36.64 29.30
N VAL A 671 7.79 -37.78 29.74
CA VAL A 671 7.51 -38.96 28.92
C VAL A 671 5.99 -39.09 28.76
N PRO A 672 5.47 -39.25 27.53
CA PRO A 672 4.04 -39.45 27.31
C PRO A 672 3.54 -40.71 28.02
N GLU A 673 2.63 -40.54 28.98
CA GLU A 673 2.01 -41.64 29.73
C GLU A 673 0.66 -42.06 29.10
N GLN A 674 0.33 -43.35 29.17
CA GLN A 674 -0.99 -43.84 28.76
C GLN A 674 -2.03 -43.45 29.82
N ILE A 675 -3.04 -42.68 29.40
CA ILE A 675 -4.18 -42.31 30.25
C ILE A 675 -4.93 -43.60 30.63
N CYS A 676 -5.22 -43.76 31.93
CA CYS A 676 -5.99 -44.90 32.42
C CYS A 676 -7.39 -44.92 31.75
N ALA A 677 -7.69 -45.97 30.98
CA ALA A 677 -8.93 -46.06 30.21
C ALA A 677 -10.16 -46.44 31.07
N SER A 678 -9.96 -47.12 32.19
CA SER A 678 -11.03 -47.54 33.10
C SER A 678 -10.45 -47.97 34.46
N CYS A 679 -10.50 -47.09 35.46
CA CYS A 679 -10.21 -47.46 36.85
C CYS A 679 -11.49 -47.40 37.69
N GLU A 680 -11.84 -48.49 38.36
CA GLU A 680 -12.93 -48.52 39.35
C GLU A 680 -12.41 -48.04 40.71
N VAL A 681 -12.03 -46.77 40.78
CA VAL A 681 -11.55 -46.09 42.00
C VAL A 681 -12.55 -46.20 43.17
N SER A 682 -13.82 -46.41 42.84
CA SER A 682 -14.97 -46.58 43.76
C SER A 682 -15.07 -47.97 44.42
N ALA A 683 -14.33 -48.98 43.94
CA ALA A 683 -14.45 -50.37 44.39
C ALA A 683 -13.52 -50.73 45.57
N VAL A 684 -12.60 -49.83 45.97
CA VAL A 684 -11.73 -50.05 47.12
C VAL A 684 -12.56 -49.96 48.40
N ARG A 685 -12.89 -51.12 49.00
CA ARG A 685 -13.65 -51.19 50.25
C ARG A 685 -12.80 -50.71 51.43
N HIS A 686 -13.29 -49.69 52.14
CA HIS A 686 -12.69 -49.23 53.39
C HIS A 686 -13.15 -50.08 54.57
N GLU A 687 -12.52 -51.23 54.79
CA GLU A 687 -12.64 -51.94 56.06
C GLU A 687 -11.59 -51.38 57.03
N SER A 688 -12.04 -50.74 58.12
CA SER A 688 -11.15 -50.08 59.09
C SER A 688 -11.21 -50.79 60.44
N ASN A 689 -10.08 -51.34 60.89
CA ASN A 689 -9.93 -51.97 62.20
C ASN A 689 -8.82 -51.36 63.07
N VAL A 690 -8.10 -50.37 62.52
CA VAL A 690 -7.19 -49.48 63.26
C VAL A 690 -7.41 -48.04 62.83
N THR A 691 -7.31 -47.09 63.75
CA THR A 691 -7.40 -45.65 63.47
C THR A 691 -6.08 -44.97 63.74
N PHE A 692 -5.50 -44.35 62.73
CA PHE A 692 -4.33 -43.50 62.90
C PHE A 692 -4.74 -42.08 63.28
N VAL A 693 -3.99 -41.46 64.19
CA VAL A 693 -4.18 -40.05 64.56
C VAL A 693 -2.91 -39.28 64.23
N THR A 694 -3.06 -38.24 63.42
CA THR A 694 -1.98 -37.34 62.99
C THR A 694 -1.73 -36.23 64.03
N ASP A 695 -0.64 -35.48 63.89
CA ASP A 695 -0.22 -34.44 64.86
C ASP A 695 -1.24 -33.32 65.06
N ASP A 696 -2.05 -33.07 64.03
CA ASP A 696 -3.17 -32.11 64.01
C ASP A 696 -4.48 -32.69 64.57
N GLY A 697 -4.45 -33.93 65.07
CA GLY A 697 -5.59 -34.59 65.74
C GLY A 697 -6.63 -35.20 64.80
N PHE A 698 -6.42 -35.13 63.48
CA PHE A 698 -7.28 -35.79 62.50
C PHE A 698 -7.11 -37.31 62.55
N ARG A 699 -8.15 -38.03 62.13
CA ARG A 699 -8.25 -39.50 62.27
C ARG A 699 -8.41 -40.16 60.89
N VAL A 700 -7.53 -41.10 60.55
CA VAL A 700 -7.56 -41.85 59.30
C VAL A 700 -7.70 -43.35 59.59
N GLY A 701 -8.76 -43.96 59.07
CA GLY A 701 -9.04 -45.39 59.26
C GLY A 701 -8.28 -46.29 58.28
N ALA A 702 -7.82 -47.45 58.74
CA ALA A 702 -7.08 -48.41 57.92
C ALA A 702 -7.36 -49.87 58.31
N ASN A 703 -7.02 -50.79 57.39
CA ASN A 703 -7.01 -52.22 57.67
C ASN A 703 -5.60 -52.69 58.06
N LYS A 704 -5.46 -53.15 59.30
CA LYS A 704 -4.21 -53.65 59.87
C LYS A 704 -3.60 -54.80 59.05
N GLN A 705 -4.40 -55.77 58.62
CA GLN A 705 -3.92 -56.93 57.85
C GLN A 705 -3.45 -56.54 56.44
N SER A 706 -4.15 -55.63 55.77
CA SER A 706 -3.73 -55.14 54.45
C SER A 706 -2.44 -54.33 54.52
N LEU A 707 -2.27 -53.50 55.55
CA LEU A 707 -1.03 -52.73 55.75
C LEU A 707 0.16 -53.62 56.13
N GLU A 708 -0.06 -54.66 56.95
CA GLU A 708 0.97 -55.66 57.27
C GLU A 708 1.52 -56.35 56.01
N HIS A 709 0.69 -56.58 55.00
CA HIS A 709 1.12 -57.24 53.76
C HIS A 709 1.72 -56.27 52.73
N ALA A 710 1.32 -55.00 52.76
CA ALA A 710 1.69 -54.03 51.74
C ALA A 710 2.88 -53.12 52.12
N CYS A 711 3.22 -53.02 53.41
CA CYS A 711 4.22 -52.08 53.91
C CYS A 711 5.12 -52.70 54.99
N PRO A 712 6.45 -52.79 54.77
CA PRO A 712 7.39 -53.39 55.72
C PRO A 712 7.40 -52.69 57.10
N VAL A 713 7.18 -51.37 57.13
CA VAL A 713 7.14 -50.61 58.39
C VAL A 713 5.88 -50.94 59.19
N PHE A 714 4.72 -51.09 58.54
CA PHE A 714 3.49 -51.52 59.22
C PHE A 714 3.54 -53.00 59.61
N GLU A 715 4.18 -53.85 58.80
CA GLU A 715 4.47 -55.24 59.17
C GLU A 715 5.28 -55.30 60.47
N ALA A 716 6.38 -54.55 60.54
CA ALA A 716 7.20 -54.46 61.74
C ALA A 716 6.42 -53.87 62.93
N MET A 717 5.67 -52.79 62.73
CA MET A 717 4.87 -52.14 63.79
C MET A 717 3.84 -53.09 64.41
N PHE A 718 3.18 -53.91 63.59
CA PHE A 718 2.06 -54.73 64.05
C PHE A 718 2.43 -56.17 64.40
N ARG A 719 3.50 -56.73 63.80
CA ARG A 719 3.99 -58.10 64.07
C ARG A 719 5.30 -58.15 64.85
N GLY A 720 6.03 -57.04 64.96
CA GLY A 720 7.33 -56.96 65.64
C GLY A 720 7.27 -56.84 67.16
N GLY A 721 6.09 -56.97 67.78
CA GLY A 721 5.92 -56.94 69.24
C GLY A 721 5.95 -55.54 69.87
N PHE A 722 5.74 -54.48 69.08
CA PHE A 722 5.63 -53.10 69.57
C PHE A 722 4.27 -52.83 70.24
N MET A 723 4.17 -51.78 71.04
CA MET A 723 2.95 -51.46 71.81
C MET A 723 1.74 -51.21 70.90
N GLU A 724 2.00 -50.64 69.73
CA GLU A 724 1.07 -50.34 68.66
C GLU A 724 0.34 -51.59 68.14
N SER A 725 0.89 -52.79 68.33
CA SER A 725 0.22 -54.04 67.94
C SER A 725 -1.08 -54.28 68.72
N ASN A 726 -1.19 -53.75 69.94
CA ASN A 726 -2.33 -53.97 70.83
C ASN A 726 -3.29 -52.76 70.89
N LEU A 727 -2.99 -51.68 70.16
CA LEU A 727 -3.79 -50.46 70.16
C LEU A 727 -4.76 -50.44 68.97
N SER A 728 -5.99 -50.01 69.22
CA SER A 728 -6.96 -49.69 68.17
C SER A 728 -6.77 -48.28 67.60
N GLN A 729 -6.00 -47.45 68.29
CA GLN A 729 -5.64 -46.08 67.90
C GLN A 729 -4.12 -45.91 67.98
N VAL A 730 -3.49 -45.58 66.86
CA VAL A 730 -2.03 -45.41 66.74
C VAL A 730 -1.71 -43.98 66.33
N HIS A 731 -0.75 -43.34 66.98
CA HIS A 731 -0.34 -41.98 66.62
C HIS A 731 0.79 -42.03 65.58
N LEU A 732 0.64 -41.31 64.48
CA LEU A 732 1.67 -41.16 63.46
C LEU A 732 2.05 -39.69 63.35
N SER A 733 3.29 -39.39 63.72
CA SER A 733 3.84 -38.04 63.65
C SER A 733 4.49 -37.75 62.31
N GLU A 734 4.54 -36.47 61.94
CA GLU A 734 5.15 -35.95 60.71
C GLU A 734 4.50 -36.48 59.43
N ILE A 735 3.18 -36.68 59.42
CA ILE A 735 2.39 -36.99 58.23
C ILE A 735 1.02 -36.31 58.30
N THR A 736 0.58 -35.70 57.21
CA THR A 736 -0.75 -35.09 57.11
C THR A 736 -1.84 -36.15 56.91
N ALA A 737 -3.06 -35.86 57.36
CA ALA A 737 -4.20 -36.77 57.22
C ALA A 737 -4.48 -37.11 55.74
N ASP A 738 -4.39 -36.12 54.85
CA ASP A 738 -4.59 -36.30 53.42
C ASP A 738 -3.53 -37.24 52.84
N CYS A 739 -2.23 -36.98 53.09
CA CYS A 739 -1.14 -37.85 52.63
C CYS A 739 -1.30 -39.28 53.13
N LEU A 740 -1.63 -39.47 54.40
CA LEU A 740 -1.85 -40.78 55.01
C LEU A 740 -3.05 -41.51 54.38
N GLN A 741 -4.15 -40.80 54.10
CA GLN A 741 -5.32 -41.38 53.45
C GLN A 741 -4.99 -41.92 52.05
N TYR A 742 -4.25 -41.16 51.24
CA TYR A 742 -3.83 -41.60 49.91
C TYR A 742 -2.79 -42.72 49.96
N LEU A 743 -1.85 -42.68 50.91
CA LEU A 743 -0.87 -43.74 51.12
C LEU A 743 -1.54 -45.08 51.47
N ILE A 744 -2.49 -45.07 52.41
CA ILE A 744 -3.27 -46.27 52.78
C ILE A 744 -4.05 -46.77 51.57
N ARG A 745 -4.70 -45.87 50.83
CA ARG A 745 -5.47 -46.25 49.64
C ARG A 745 -4.61 -46.94 48.58
N LEU A 746 -3.42 -46.41 48.30
CA LEU A 746 -2.50 -46.96 47.30
C LEU A 746 -1.84 -48.27 47.71
N THR A 747 -1.58 -48.44 49.01
CA THR A 747 -0.98 -49.68 49.54
C THR A 747 -2.01 -50.80 49.64
N THR A 748 -3.27 -50.48 49.92
CA THR A 748 -4.34 -51.47 50.09
C THR A 748 -5.07 -51.84 48.79
N SER A 749 -4.94 -51.06 47.71
CA SER A 749 -5.61 -51.33 46.43
C SER A 749 -5.00 -52.49 45.61
N GLY A 750 -3.83 -53.00 45.99
CA GLY A 750 -3.14 -54.12 45.31
C GLY A 750 -2.52 -53.76 43.95
N GLU A 751 -3.12 -52.85 43.20
CA GLU A 751 -2.60 -52.29 41.95
C GLU A 751 -2.43 -50.76 42.04
N PHE A 752 -1.33 -50.25 41.47
CA PHE A 752 -1.09 -48.81 41.37
C PHE A 752 -1.83 -48.23 40.17
N CYS A 753 -2.55 -47.13 40.39
CA CYS A 753 -3.18 -46.33 39.34
C CYS A 753 -2.96 -44.84 39.64
N SER A 754 -2.58 -44.05 38.63
CA SER A 754 -2.38 -42.60 38.77
C SER A 754 -3.66 -41.86 39.17
N CYS A 755 -4.85 -42.39 38.86
CA CYS A 755 -6.14 -41.82 39.28
C CYS A 755 -6.40 -41.91 40.79
N LEU A 756 -5.61 -42.69 41.52
CA LEU A 756 -5.69 -42.79 42.99
C LEU A 756 -4.83 -41.75 43.70
N LEU A 757 -4.02 -40.97 42.96
CA LEU A 757 -3.15 -39.94 43.52
C LEU A 757 -3.90 -38.61 43.74
N PRO A 758 -3.46 -37.80 44.71
CA PRO A 758 -4.04 -36.49 44.95
C PRO A 758 -3.78 -35.50 43.82
N ASN A 759 -4.75 -34.59 43.65
CA ASN A 759 -4.61 -33.43 42.76
C ASN A 759 -3.84 -32.27 43.42
N ASP A 760 -3.56 -32.28 44.72
CA ASP A 760 -2.72 -31.23 45.32
C ASP A 760 -1.24 -31.57 45.18
N ILE A 761 -0.42 -30.57 44.82
CA ILE A 761 1.02 -30.77 44.61
C ILE A 761 1.76 -30.94 45.95
N ASN A 762 1.35 -30.25 47.01
CA ASN A 762 2.00 -30.37 48.33
C ASN A 762 1.81 -31.77 48.88
N THR A 763 0.59 -32.31 48.79
CA THR A 763 0.31 -33.70 49.20
C THR A 763 1.15 -34.69 48.39
N LEU A 764 1.30 -34.50 47.07
CA LEU A 764 2.13 -35.39 46.25
C LEU A 764 3.62 -35.37 46.64
N LEU A 765 4.17 -34.18 46.90
CA LEU A 765 5.57 -34.03 47.31
C LEU A 765 5.80 -34.61 48.71
N GLU A 766 4.84 -34.45 49.63
CA GLU A 766 4.84 -35.11 50.93
C GLU A 766 4.78 -36.63 50.78
N MET A 767 3.93 -37.16 49.88
CA MET A 767 3.84 -38.59 49.62
C MET A 767 5.16 -39.20 49.17
N VAL A 768 6.01 -38.46 48.44
CA VAL A 768 7.36 -38.96 48.09
C VAL A 768 8.20 -39.19 49.36
N HIS A 769 8.17 -38.26 50.32
CA HIS A 769 8.86 -38.45 51.60
C HIS A 769 8.29 -39.60 52.42
N GLN A 770 6.96 -39.68 52.51
CA GLN A 770 6.32 -40.70 53.33
C GLN A 770 6.52 -42.09 52.72
N THR A 771 6.38 -42.25 51.41
CA THR A 771 6.63 -43.55 50.76
C THR A 771 8.06 -44.04 50.97
N ASP A 772 9.05 -43.14 50.99
CA ASP A 772 10.42 -43.48 51.36
C ASP A 772 10.54 -43.87 52.85
N ARG A 773 9.97 -43.05 53.76
CA ARG A 773 9.93 -43.31 55.22
C ARG A 773 9.28 -44.65 55.57
N PHE A 774 8.27 -45.05 54.82
CA PHE A 774 7.56 -46.33 54.96
C PHE A 774 8.21 -47.48 54.18
N CYS A 775 9.41 -47.30 53.62
CA CYS A 775 10.19 -48.30 52.87
C CYS A 775 9.47 -48.85 51.63
N LEU A 776 8.83 -47.99 50.83
CA LEU A 776 8.06 -48.33 49.62
C LEU A 776 8.72 -47.77 48.33
N PRO A 777 9.92 -48.21 47.95
CA PRO A 777 10.73 -47.57 46.90
C PRO A 777 10.07 -47.60 45.51
N ASP A 778 9.29 -48.63 45.19
CA ASP A 778 8.57 -48.71 43.92
C ASP A 778 7.39 -47.75 43.87
N LEU A 779 6.75 -47.48 45.00
CA LEU A 779 5.69 -46.47 45.09
C LEU A 779 6.30 -45.06 45.03
N THR A 780 7.42 -44.83 45.71
CA THR A 780 8.18 -43.56 45.63
C THR A 780 8.54 -43.21 44.18
N LYS A 781 9.06 -44.18 43.41
CA LYS A 781 9.34 -44.02 41.97
C LYS A 781 8.10 -43.63 41.17
N LYS A 782 6.98 -44.32 41.39
CA LYS A 782 5.73 -44.10 40.65
C LYS A 782 5.08 -42.76 40.98
N VAL A 783 5.08 -42.34 42.25
CA VAL A 783 4.58 -41.02 42.67
C VAL A 783 5.45 -39.92 42.05
N LEU A 784 6.78 -40.05 42.13
CA LEU A 784 7.68 -39.07 41.53
C LEU A 784 7.54 -39.00 39.99
N HIS A 785 7.37 -40.15 39.34
CA HIS A 785 7.08 -40.21 37.91
C HIS A 785 5.80 -39.46 37.54
N HIS A 786 4.72 -39.63 38.32
CA HIS A 786 3.47 -38.90 38.13
C HIS A 786 3.63 -37.38 38.32
N ILE A 787 4.40 -36.97 39.33
CA ILE A 787 4.72 -35.55 39.56
C ILE A 787 5.38 -34.95 38.32
N MET A 788 6.43 -35.61 37.81
CA MET A 788 7.20 -35.09 36.69
C MET A 788 6.43 -35.09 35.36
N ASN A 789 5.62 -36.12 35.08
CA ASN A 789 4.96 -36.26 33.76
C ASN A 789 3.57 -35.64 33.68
N ASN A 790 2.85 -35.53 34.79
CA ASN A 790 1.44 -35.10 34.78
C ASN A 790 1.22 -33.80 35.57
N ARG A 791 2.09 -33.48 36.52
CA ARG A 791 1.90 -32.34 37.43
C ARG A 791 2.92 -31.23 37.25
N LEU A 792 4.04 -31.49 36.59
CA LEU A 792 5.01 -30.47 36.21
C LEU A 792 4.42 -29.58 35.11
N SER A 793 4.09 -28.35 35.48
CA SER A 793 3.59 -27.29 34.63
C SER A 793 4.36 -26.00 34.94
N ALA A 794 4.17 -24.94 34.15
CA ALA A 794 4.78 -23.64 34.47
C ALA A 794 4.42 -23.16 35.88
N ASP A 795 3.17 -23.36 36.31
CA ASP A 795 2.68 -22.88 37.62
C ASP A 795 3.24 -23.70 38.80
N THR A 796 3.44 -25.01 38.62
CA THR A 796 3.96 -25.89 39.69
C THR A 796 5.48 -25.99 39.70
N SER A 797 6.15 -25.60 38.61
CA SER A 797 7.61 -25.69 38.45
C SER A 797 8.40 -25.04 39.58
N PRO A 798 8.09 -23.81 40.03
CA PRO A 798 8.84 -23.17 41.12
C PRO A 798 8.78 -23.99 42.41
N HIS A 799 7.58 -24.49 42.75
CA HIS A 799 7.36 -25.27 43.95
C HIS A 799 8.06 -26.64 43.89
N ILE A 800 7.95 -27.36 42.77
CA ILE A 800 8.63 -28.65 42.56
C ILE A 800 10.16 -28.47 42.56
N TYR A 801 10.66 -27.37 41.99
CA TYR A 801 12.08 -27.02 42.01
C TYR A 801 12.58 -26.81 43.45
N HIS A 802 11.87 -25.99 44.23
CA HIS A 802 12.23 -25.70 45.62
C HIS A 802 12.25 -26.94 46.49
N TRP A 803 11.25 -27.80 46.33
CA TRP A 803 11.20 -29.10 46.99
C TRP A 803 12.35 -30.00 46.55
N GLY A 804 12.65 -30.08 45.25
CA GLY A 804 13.74 -30.90 44.72
C GLY A 804 15.11 -30.52 45.27
N ILE A 805 15.38 -29.22 45.46
CA ILE A 805 16.63 -28.74 46.06
C ILE A 805 16.74 -29.13 47.54
N ALA A 806 15.66 -28.98 48.30
CA ALA A 806 15.65 -29.34 49.72
C ALA A 806 15.77 -30.85 49.92
N THR A 807 15.00 -31.63 49.15
CA THR A 807 14.85 -33.07 49.31
C THR A 807 15.96 -33.87 48.63
N GLY A 808 16.45 -33.43 47.47
CA GLY A 808 17.47 -34.13 46.69
C GLY A 808 18.80 -34.33 47.41
N ARG A 809 19.07 -33.55 48.48
CA ARG A 809 20.24 -33.73 49.36
C ARG A 809 20.14 -34.97 50.24
N HIS A 810 18.92 -35.36 50.60
CA HIS A 810 18.64 -36.44 51.56
C HIS A 810 18.08 -37.68 50.86
N LEU A 811 17.39 -37.50 49.74
CA LEU A 811 16.73 -38.56 48.99
C LEU A 811 17.30 -38.67 47.55
N PRO A 812 18.16 -39.67 47.27
CA PRO A 812 18.85 -39.78 45.98
C PRO A 812 17.93 -39.84 44.76
N ILE A 813 16.72 -40.40 44.90
CA ILE A 813 15.76 -40.51 43.79
C ILE A 813 15.26 -39.14 43.29
N ALA A 814 15.26 -38.12 44.17
CA ALA A 814 14.82 -36.77 43.86
C ALA A 814 15.99 -35.85 43.41
N SER A 815 17.23 -36.34 43.41
CA SER A 815 18.42 -35.54 43.13
C SER A 815 18.41 -34.87 41.74
N ASN A 816 17.78 -35.50 40.74
CA ASN A 816 17.69 -34.97 39.38
C ASN A 816 16.49 -34.02 39.16
N VAL A 817 15.56 -33.91 40.12
CA VAL A 817 14.33 -33.12 39.97
C VAL A 817 14.61 -31.66 39.63
N PRO A 818 15.51 -30.92 40.33
CA PRO A 818 15.81 -29.54 40.00
C PRO A 818 16.28 -29.37 38.55
N ARG A 819 17.15 -30.27 38.10
CA ARG A 819 17.68 -30.30 36.74
C ARG A 819 16.58 -30.55 35.71
N ASP A 820 15.69 -31.49 35.97
CA ASP A 820 14.61 -31.81 35.05
C ASP A 820 13.57 -30.68 34.99
N VAL A 821 13.30 -29.98 36.10
CA VAL A 821 12.49 -28.75 36.06
C VAL A 821 13.14 -27.68 35.17
N VAL A 822 14.46 -27.46 35.27
CA VAL A 822 15.19 -26.53 34.39
C VAL A 822 15.06 -26.94 32.92
N LYS A 823 15.24 -28.23 32.60
CA LYS A 823 15.06 -28.74 31.24
C LYS A 823 13.63 -28.52 30.76
N TYR A 824 12.62 -28.84 31.56
CA TYR A 824 11.22 -28.61 31.21
C TYR A 824 10.95 -27.14 30.90
N LEU A 825 11.25 -26.23 31.84
CA LEU A 825 11.01 -24.80 31.68
C LEU A 825 11.70 -24.20 30.44
N LEU A 826 12.89 -24.68 30.09
CA LEU A 826 13.68 -24.10 29.00
C LEU A 826 13.63 -24.88 27.68
N SER A 827 13.06 -26.09 27.61
CA SER A 827 12.98 -26.88 26.37
C SER A 827 11.55 -27.24 25.92
N ALA A 828 10.57 -27.25 26.82
CA ALA A 828 9.20 -27.60 26.48
C ALA A 828 8.58 -26.59 25.49
N LEU A 829 7.78 -27.09 24.53
CA LEU A 829 7.20 -26.31 23.43
C LEU A 829 5.75 -25.89 23.69
N ASP A 830 5.08 -26.59 24.60
CA ASP A 830 3.71 -26.41 25.05
C ASP A 830 3.56 -25.29 26.10
N ILE A 831 4.67 -24.82 26.68
CA ILE A 831 4.65 -23.69 27.63
C ILE A 831 4.64 -22.36 26.87
N SER A 832 3.63 -21.53 27.16
CA SER A 832 3.55 -20.16 26.65
C SER A 832 4.76 -19.32 27.11
N ALA A 833 5.19 -18.36 26.29
CA ALA A 833 6.35 -17.52 26.63
C ALA A 833 6.15 -16.74 27.95
N ILE A 834 4.92 -16.30 28.23
CA ILE A 834 4.57 -15.54 29.44
C ILE A 834 4.61 -16.46 30.67
N SER A 835 3.96 -17.61 30.63
CA SER A 835 3.96 -18.58 31.75
C SER A 835 5.38 -19.01 32.11
N ARG A 836 6.23 -19.24 31.10
CA ARG A 836 7.64 -19.56 31.29
C ARG A 836 8.41 -18.45 32.01
N GLN A 837 8.18 -17.19 31.63
CA GLN A 837 8.82 -16.05 32.27
C GLN A 837 8.41 -15.92 33.73
N ILE A 838 7.12 -16.09 34.04
CA ILE A 838 6.60 -16.05 35.41
C ILE A 838 7.26 -17.14 36.27
N ALA A 839 7.27 -18.38 35.80
CA ALA A 839 7.86 -19.51 36.53
C ALA A 839 9.35 -19.30 36.82
N VAL A 840 10.12 -18.85 35.82
CA VAL A 840 11.55 -18.56 35.99
C VAL A 840 11.76 -17.40 36.97
N HIS A 841 10.93 -16.35 36.91
CA HIS A 841 11.01 -15.20 37.81
C HIS A 841 10.83 -15.58 39.28
N GLU A 842 9.86 -16.46 39.57
CA GLU A 842 9.61 -16.93 40.93
C GLU A 842 10.80 -17.69 41.50
N ILE A 843 11.47 -18.53 40.69
CA ILE A 843 12.68 -19.24 41.12
C ILE A 843 13.84 -18.26 41.37
N ILE A 844 14.06 -17.29 40.49
CA ILE A 844 15.17 -16.31 40.64
C ILE A 844 14.99 -15.42 41.87
N LYS A 845 13.75 -15.13 42.28
CA LYS A 845 13.45 -14.35 43.49
C LYS A 845 13.64 -15.13 44.79
N SER A 846 13.80 -16.45 44.71
CA SER A 846 14.02 -17.30 45.88
C SER A 846 15.48 -17.32 46.31
N GLU A 847 15.74 -17.85 47.51
CA GLU A 847 17.09 -18.07 48.04
C GLU A 847 17.92 -19.07 47.19
N GLN A 848 17.25 -19.87 46.36
CA GLN A 848 17.86 -20.95 45.57
C GLN A 848 18.26 -20.52 44.16
N LYS A 849 18.41 -19.21 43.94
CA LYS A 849 18.77 -18.59 42.67
C LYS A 849 20.11 -19.11 42.15
N ASP A 850 21.12 -19.17 43.02
CA ASP A 850 22.47 -19.55 42.60
C ASP A 850 22.53 -21.03 42.21
N GLU A 851 21.78 -21.90 42.89
CA GLU A 851 21.56 -23.29 42.51
C GLU A 851 20.89 -23.39 41.13
N PHE A 852 19.89 -22.54 40.85
CA PHE A 852 19.20 -22.53 39.56
C PHE A 852 20.15 -22.12 38.42
N PHE A 853 20.98 -21.10 38.64
CA PHE A 853 22.01 -20.71 37.69
C PHE A 853 23.03 -21.81 37.46
N ASN A 854 23.46 -22.49 38.52
CA ASN A 854 24.37 -23.63 38.42
C ASN A 854 23.76 -24.79 37.61
N GLU A 855 22.49 -25.14 37.83
CA GLU A 855 21.82 -26.18 37.03
C GLU A 855 21.72 -25.79 35.55
N ILE A 856 21.39 -24.54 35.23
CA ILE A 856 21.41 -24.07 33.84
C ILE A 856 22.81 -24.24 33.23
N ILE A 857 23.87 -23.84 33.94
CA ILE A 857 25.25 -23.99 33.47
C ILE A 857 25.59 -25.46 33.20
N GLN A 858 25.20 -26.38 34.07
CA GLN A 858 25.47 -27.81 33.90
C GLN A 858 24.72 -28.38 32.71
N VAL A 859 23.42 -28.08 32.57
CA VAL A 859 22.61 -28.54 31.43
C VAL A 859 23.18 -28.01 30.11
N VAL A 860 23.63 -26.74 30.06
CA VAL A 860 24.26 -26.17 28.87
C VAL A 860 25.58 -26.88 28.54
N LYS A 861 26.44 -27.16 29.53
CA LYS A 861 27.70 -27.91 29.32
C LYS A 861 27.44 -29.32 28.76
N GLU A 862 26.47 -30.04 29.31
CA GLU A 862 26.08 -31.38 28.88
C GLU A 862 25.48 -31.38 27.47
N GLY A 863 24.57 -30.44 27.21
CA GLY A 863 23.99 -30.23 25.89
C GLY A 863 25.06 -29.94 24.84
N PHE A 864 26.07 -29.14 25.19
CA PHE A 864 27.16 -28.80 24.29
C PHE A 864 28.05 -29.99 23.89
N ALA A 865 28.31 -30.91 24.84
CA ALA A 865 29.06 -32.14 24.56
C ALA A 865 28.33 -33.04 23.55
N THR A 866 27.00 -33.07 23.60
CA THR A 866 26.15 -33.81 22.67
C THR A 866 26.05 -33.10 21.32
N TYR A 867 25.80 -31.79 21.34
CA TYR A 867 25.68 -30.94 20.16
C TYR A 867 26.92 -30.98 19.27
N SER A 868 28.11 -30.87 19.86
CA SER A 868 29.38 -30.92 19.13
C SER A 868 29.60 -32.25 18.38
N LYS A 869 29.11 -33.37 18.94
CA LYS A 869 29.18 -34.69 18.28
C LYS A 869 28.23 -34.73 17.08
N HIS A 870 26.97 -34.34 17.27
CA HIS A 870 25.96 -34.32 16.21
C HIS A 870 26.33 -33.39 15.05
N TYR A 871 26.88 -32.21 15.35
CA TYR A 871 27.28 -31.24 14.33
C TYR A 871 28.43 -31.77 13.44
N ARG A 872 29.40 -32.49 14.01
CA ARG A 872 30.47 -33.13 13.24
C ARG A 872 29.94 -34.20 12.30
N LEU A 873 28.98 -35.00 12.76
CA LEU A 873 28.30 -36.03 11.96
C LEU A 873 27.50 -35.42 10.81
N SER A 874 26.72 -34.37 11.05
CA SER A 874 25.92 -33.71 10.02
C SER A 874 26.77 -32.98 8.98
N ALA A 875 27.84 -32.29 9.40
CA ALA A 875 28.80 -31.67 8.49
C ALA A 875 29.53 -32.71 7.62
N PHE A 876 29.85 -33.87 8.17
CA PHE A 876 30.48 -34.98 7.43
C PHE A 876 29.53 -35.60 6.39
N ILE A 877 28.25 -35.80 6.73
CA ILE A 877 27.23 -36.30 5.79
C ILE A 877 27.00 -35.28 4.65
N PHE A 878 26.92 -33.99 4.96
CA PHE A 878 26.73 -32.95 3.96
C PHE A 878 27.92 -32.82 2.99
N PHE A 879 29.15 -33.07 3.47
CA PHE A 879 30.35 -33.09 2.65
C PHE A 879 30.42 -34.31 1.71
N ASN A 880 29.89 -35.46 2.14
CA ASN A 880 29.85 -36.69 1.33
C ASN A 880 28.69 -36.76 0.32
N ILE A 881 27.67 -35.90 0.44
CA ILE A 881 26.57 -35.80 -0.55
C ILE A 881 26.89 -34.80 -1.68
N ARG A 882 27.89 -33.92 -1.46
CA ARG A 882 28.34 -32.92 -2.45
C ARG A 882 29.55 -33.36 -3.28
N ASN A 883 30.24 -34.42 -2.87
CA ASN A 883 31.22 -35.16 -3.68
C ASN A 883 30.55 -36.39 -4.27
#